data_AF-A0A1E4FNV2-F1
#
_entry.id   AF-A0A1E4FNV2-F1
#
_cell.length_a   1.000
_cell.length_b   1.000
_cell.length_c   1.000
_cell.angle_alpha   90.00
_cell.angle_beta   90.00
_cell.angle_gamma   90.00
#
_symmetry.space_group_name_H-M   'P 1'
#
loop_
_entity.id
_entity.type
_entity.pdbx_description
1 polymer ?
#
loop_
_entity_poly.entity_id
_entity_poly.type
_entity_poly.pdbx_seq_one_letter_code
_entity_poly.pdbx_strand_id
1 'polypeptide(L)'
;MRKSRSGIYLMTTLVTSVTVVMLMVAGIHLAEQDLAAASRSTQEAEAAAQSGVAYVQARLAENYQWRGDANAVVVNTPGLWVREDQGNIVGLVRSSSGNTSSFRVRFNGQDDALGNADGLPNPAVLLILMPYVSVQNLTGGSARPVISGTGAYYAVDPARPGNYDVPGGSACVLVQGLAGAGLRDCTAANPQPTSSNGVVERVMEVYLRATAGPGGDAAVMAADAISMDLGTGGSAAKVTSAQSSVVPQIRSKSTITVTGGAATNYVSPKGRTKSGDGILNAQYSNTQVTPGQETSGSFYSLTWANVKKATASDAVLPGGVYVLWDDNSLHYYNQSYSDYVNAIQADPTNAGTLVTSLPSGVQLDNSGKLTVTRNLFIDGSASATSEFTWIPRKGAQEDLPGASQNGGAYNSTYVSALPQSTQVGAGNGWTGGPQAAAWTVPLASPLATNLTAGEGNWRGGTWYGLRLEDQGNGTATLRIDSGYVGLGSLIPGAPSITANPQQALTMAMQSMSNSNNPQFQQIYSALTGAGGSSSMNELNLGAVSPAKRSDDLEVKFDPPTGKSAILSANGDVRIGSRVSGKGGSITSAGQIRIVGAGSNLTANLKDGLNLYAKGDIVLSSLQQTGASQYQYKDFKMKGVIYTWKDFQAKIGYNDASVTRWGKLDVEGAVVAYGGDPAGNPGNTGGGKFSVAAQSVDLLYDQAYLTQLNSAPSPGPLTRTLWHFL
;
A
#
# COMPACT_ATOMS: atom_id res chain seq x y z
N MET A 1 -58.40 18.22 95.31
CA MET A 1 -56.96 18.51 95.07
C MET A 1 -56.24 17.16 95.05
N ARG A 2 -55.95 16.43 93.96
CA ARG A 2 -55.33 16.69 92.64
C ARG A 2 -54.12 17.63 92.65
N LYS A 3 -52.92 17.02 92.73
CA LYS A 3 -51.61 17.41 92.14
C LYS A 3 -50.56 16.48 92.78
N SER A 4 -50.03 15.44 92.13
CA SER A 4 -48.70 15.56 91.51
C SER A 4 -48.31 14.40 90.57
N ARG A 5 -49.22 13.50 90.15
CA ARG A 5 -48.85 12.36 89.27
C ARG A 5 -48.72 12.70 87.78
N SER A 6 -49.18 13.88 87.33
CA SER A 6 -49.10 14.30 85.91
C SER A 6 -47.75 14.92 85.52
N GLY A 7 -46.90 15.31 86.47
CA GLY A 7 -45.61 15.94 86.17
C GLY A 7 -44.53 14.96 85.72
N ILE A 8 -44.52 13.74 86.26
CA ILE A 8 -43.52 12.71 85.95
C ILE A 8 -43.75 12.12 84.55
N TYR A 9 -45.00 11.80 84.18
CA TYR A 9 -45.32 11.34 82.83
C TYR A 9 -45.04 12.40 81.77
N LEU A 10 -45.30 13.67 82.08
CA LEU A 10 -45.02 14.76 81.13
C LEU A 10 -43.52 14.97 80.97
N MET A 11 -42.74 14.87 82.04
CA MET A 11 -41.27 14.92 82.00
C MET A 11 -40.65 13.73 81.26
N THR A 12 -41.08 12.49 81.51
CA THR A 12 -40.54 11.32 80.79
C THR A 12 -40.93 11.35 79.31
N THR A 13 -42.17 11.70 78.97
CA THR A 13 -42.57 11.82 77.56
C THR A 13 -41.80 12.92 76.85
N LEU A 14 -41.53 14.04 77.52
CA LEU A 14 -40.77 15.16 76.95
C LEU A 14 -39.29 14.80 76.77
N VAL A 15 -38.67 14.15 77.75
CA VAL A 15 -37.27 13.67 77.64
C VAL A 15 -37.16 12.60 76.54
N THR A 16 -38.05 11.61 76.47
CA THR A 16 -38.03 10.61 75.40
C THR A 16 -38.26 11.24 74.03
N SER A 17 -39.17 12.21 73.92
CA SER A 17 -39.40 12.93 72.65
C SER A 17 -38.19 13.75 72.20
N VAL A 18 -37.50 14.43 73.13
CA VAL A 18 -36.29 15.21 72.83
C VAL A 18 -35.14 14.29 72.44
N THR A 19 -34.96 13.15 73.11
CA THR A 19 -33.93 12.17 72.74
C THR A 19 -34.19 11.55 71.37
N VAL A 20 -35.45 11.24 71.04
CA VAL A 20 -35.82 10.70 69.73
C VAL A 20 -35.63 11.74 68.61
N VAL A 21 -35.98 13.01 68.86
CA VAL A 21 -35.74 14.10 67.90
C VAL A 21 -34.24 14.36 67.72
N MET A 22 -33.44 14.36 68.79
CA MET A 22 -31.98 14.50 68.69
C MET A 22 -31.32 13.33 67.93
N LEU A 23 -31.78 12.10 68.16
CA LEU A 23 -31.29 10.93 67.42
C LEU A 23 -31.68 10.98 65.93
N MET A 24 -32.88 11.48 65.60
CA MET A 24 -33.27 11.69 64.20
C MET A 24 -32.47 12.81 63.54
N VAL A 25 -32.26 13.95 64.20
CA VAL A 25 -31.46 15.06 63.66
C VAL A 25 -29.99 14.66 63.48
N ALA A 26 -29.42 13.92 64.43
CA ALA A 26 -28.08 13.36 64.29
C ALA A 26 -28.01 12.36 63.14
N GLY A 27 -29.01 11.48 62.99
CA GLY A 27 -29.11 10.52 61.89
C GLY A 27 -29.24 11.18 60.52
N ILE A 28 -29.98 12.29 60.42
CA ILE A 28 -30.12 13.07 59.18
C ILE A 28 -28.80 13.76 58.83
N HIS A 29 -28.13 14.40 59.80
CA HIS A 29 -26.82 15.02 59.53
C HIS A 29 -25.71 14.01 59.21
N LEU A 30 -25.74 12.82 59.82
CA LEU A 30 -24.85 11.72 59.46
C LEU A 30 -25.14 11.22 58.03
N ALA A 31 -26.42 11.04 57.66
CA ALA A 31 -26.80 10.62 56.32
C ALA A 31 -26.46 11.66 55.24
N GLU A 32 -26.60 12.96 55.52
CA GLU A 32 -26.18 14.05 54.63
C GLU A 32 -24.66 14.09 54.46
N GLN A 33 -23.90 13.88 55.54
CA GLN A 33 -22.44 13.79 55.49
C GLN A 33 -21.96 12.55 54.74
N ASP A 34 -22.61 11.41 54.95
CA ASP A 34 -22.30 10.15 54.25
C ASP A 34 -22.66 10.25 52.76
N LEU A 35 -23.77 10.89 52.40
CA LEU A 35 -24.15 11.11 51.01
C LEU A 35 -23.21 12.10 50.31
N ALA A 36 -22.82 13.18 50.99
CA ALA A 36 -21.82 14.12 50.49
C ALA A 36 -20.44 13.46 50.33
N ALA A 37 -20.01 12.64 51.30
CA ALA A 37 -18.76 11.89 51.25
C ALA A 37 -18.76 10.81 50.16
N ALA A 38 -19.88 10.13 49.93
CA ALA A 38 -20.06 9.15 48.85
C ALA A 38 -20.05 9.81 47.47
N SER A 39 -20.73 10.95 47.31
CA SER A 39 -20.71 11.73 46.06
C SER A 39 -19.30 12.25 45.74
N ARG A 40 -18.58 12.73 46.76
CA ARG A 40 -17.20 13.19 46.64
C ARG A 40 -16.24 12.06 46.29
N SER A 41 -16.36 10.91 46.96
CA SER A 41 -15.54 9.73 46.66
C SER A 41 -15.81 9.21 45.24
N THR A 42 -17.05 9.30 44.76
CA THR A 42 -17.39 8.96 43.38
C THR A 42 -16.71 9.89 42.39
N GLN A 43 -16.76 11.22 42.60
CA GLN A 43 -16.07 12.21 41.76
C GLN A 43 -14.55 12.02 41.79
N GLU A 44 -13.98 11.71 42.95
CA GLU A 44 -12.54 11.43 43.10
C GLU A 44 -12.13 10.14 42.37
N ALA A 45 -12.98 9.10 42.34
CA ALA A 45 -12.75 7.88 41.57
C ALA A 45 -12.82 8.13 40.05
N GLU A 46 -13.76 8.95 39.57
CA GLU A 46 -13.84 9.35 38.16
C GLU A 46 -12.62 10.16 37.73
N ALA A 47 -12.17 11.12 38.56
CA ALA A 47 -10.97 11.89 38.31
C ALA A 47 -9.71 11.01 38.28
N ALA A 48 -9.64 9.98 39.13
CA ALA A 48 -8.56 9.00 39.09
C ALA A 48 -8.56 8.19 37.79
N ALA A 49 -9.73 7.70 37.35
CA ALA A 49 -9.87 6.97 36.08
C ALA A 49 -9.44 7.85 34.89
N GLN A 50 -9.89 9.11 34.83
CA GLN A 50 -9.48 10.05 33.79
C GLN A 50 -7.97 10.32 33.80
N SER A 51 -7.36 10.40 34.99
CA SER A 51 -5.90 10.55 35.15
C SER A 51 -5.16 9.33 34.61
N GLY A 52 -5.67 8.12 34.86
CA GLY A 52 -5.12 6.88 34.30
C GLY A 52 -5.24 6.81 32.78
N VAL A 53 -6.36 7.26 32.21
CA VAL A 53 -6.52 7.37 30.75
C VAL A 53 -5.49 8.35 30.18
N ALA A 54 -5.29 9.51 30.81
CA ALA A 54 -4.31 10.49 30.36
C ALA A 54 -2.87 9.92 30.40
N TYR A 55 -2.53 9.16 31.43
CA TYR A 55 -1.25 8.46 31.54
C TYR A 55 -1.06 7.47 30.38
N VAL A 56 -2.01 6.55 30.19
CA VAL A 56 -1.96 5.54 29.11
C VAL A 56 -1.89 6.21 27.73
N GLN A 57 -2.69 7.26 27.51
CA GLN A 57 -2.69 8.00 26.25
C GLN A 57 -1.33 8.65 25.97
N ALA A 58 -0.66 9.21 26.98
CA ALA A 58 0.68 9.77 26.83
C ALA A 58 1.72 8.69 26.50
N ARG A 59 1.72 7.57 27.24
CA ARG A 59 2.66 6.45 27.01
C ARG A 59 2.48 5.80 25.64
N LEU A 60 1.23 5.59 25.21
CA LEU A 60 0.94 5.10 23.87
C LEU A 60 1.30 6.13 22.79
N ALA A 61 1.11 7.43 23.02
CA ALA A 61 1.55 8.47 22.09
C ALA A 61 3.08 8.52 21.91
N GLU A 62 3.85 8.12 22.93
CA GLU A 62 5.31 7.97 22.86
C GLU A 62 5.74 6.66 22.18
N ASN A 63 5.00 5.57 22.42
CA ASN A 63 5.28 4.25 21.85
C ASN A 63 3.97 3.45 21.68
N TYR A 64 3.52 3.26 20.44
CA TYR A 64 2.30 2.49 20.17
C TYR A 64 2.40 1.00 20.48
N GLN A 65 3.61 0.45 20.67
CA GLN A 65 3.78 -0.93 21.12
C GLN A 65 3.72 -1.07 22.65
N TRP A 66 3.78 0.04 23.39
CA TRP A 66 3.80 0.02 24.85
C TRP A 66 2.57 -0.68 25.44
N ARG A 67 2.80 -1.50 26.46
CA ARG A 67 1.75 -2.24 27.17
C ARG A 67 1.91 -2.20 28.68
N GLY A 68 2.74 -1.32 29.25
CA GLY A 68 2.99 -1.26 30.70
C GLY A 68 4.08 -2.22 31.18
N ASP A 69 5.11 -2.42 30.35
CA ASP A 69 6.18 -3.41 30.49
C ASP A 69 7.50 -2.82 30.99
N ALA A 70 7.52 -1.59 31.52
CA ALA A 70 8.74 -0.98 32.04
C ALA A 70 9.28 -1.67 33.31
N ASN A 71 8.45 -2.44 34.02
CA ASN A 71 8.84 -3.25 35.21
C ASN A 71 9.50 -2.43 36.33
N ALA A 72 9.10 -1.17 36.48
CA ALA A 72 9.71 -0.21 37.40
C ALA A 72 8.70 0.88 37.82
N VAL A 73 9.11 1.67 38.82
CA VAL A 73 8.44 2.94 39.13
C VAL A 73 8.82 3.95 38.05
N VAL A 74 7.84 4.40 37.28
CA VAL A 74 8.04 5.27 36.11
C VAL A 74 7.82 6.74 36.48
N VAL A 75 6.92 7.02 37.43
CA VAL A 75 6.67 8.36 37.94
C VAL A 75 6.79 8.35 39.46
N ASN A 76 7.58 9.25 40.03
CA ASN A 76 7.73 9.41 41.47
C ASN A 76 7.77 10.88 41.86
N THR A 77 6.59 11.50 41.91
CA THR A 77 6.41 12.91 42.32
C THR A 77 5.48 12.99 43.54
N PRO A 78 5.49 14.10 44.30
CA PRO A 78 4.61 14.25 45.46
C PRO A 78 3.12 14.10 45.15
N GLY A 79 2.67 14.52 43.97
CA GLY A 79 1.25 14.47 43.55
C GLY A 79 0.86 13.23 42.75
N LEU A 80 1.82 12.55 42.11
CA LEU A 80 1.59 11.37 41.28
C LEU A 80 2.74 10.37 41.43
N TRP A 81 2.38 9.13 41.71
CA TRP A 81 3.29 7.98 41.70
C TRP A 81 2.72 6.92 40.77
N VAL A 82 3.53 6.34 39.88
CA VAL A 82 3.07 5.29 38.95
C VAL A 82 4.12 4.19 38.84
N ARG A 83 3.67 2.94 38.92
CA ARG A 83 4.47 1.76 38.65
C ARG A 83 3.85 0.92 37.55
N GLU A 84 4.71 0.46 36.65
CA GLU A 84 4.41 -0.49 35.59
C GLU A 84 5.09 -1.83 35.95
N ASP A 85 4.40 -2.95 35.80
CA ASP A 85 4.90 -4.29 36.08
C ASP A 85 4.23 -5.31 35.15
N GLN A 86 4.98 -5.76 34.14
CA GLN A 86 4.60 -6.80 33.17
C GLN A 86 3.20 -6.65 32.57
N GLY A 87 2.76 -5.42 32.33
CA GLY A 87 1.45 -5.11 31.75
C GLY A 87 0.37 -4.73 32.75
N ASN A 88 0.67 -4.75 34.04
CA ASN A 88 -0.15 -4.18 35.10
C ASN A 88 0.38 -2.80 35.49
N ILE A 89 -0.54 -1.86 35.69
CA ILE A 89 -0.22 -0.47 36.00
C ILE A 89 -1.04 -0.03 37.20
N VAL A 90 -0.38 0.56 38.18
CA VAL A 90 -1.03 1.22 39.31
C VAL A 90 -0.46 2.62 39.46
N GLY A 91 -1.35 3.60 39.49
CA GLY A 91 -1.04 4.98 39.82
C GLY A 91 -1.70 5.41 41.12
N LEU A 92 -0.96 6.10 41.97
CA LEU A 92 -1.46 6.79 43.16
C LEU A 92 -1.48 8.29 42.89
N VAL A 93 -2.66 8.88 42.98
CA VAL A 93 -2.89 10.32 42.81
C VAL A 93 -3.16 10.90 44.20
N ARG A 94 -2.37 11.90 44.59
CA ARG A 94 -2.51 12.57 45.89
C ARG A 94 -3.06 13.96 45.68
N SER A 95 -4.21 14.23 46.29
CA SER A 95 -4.79 15.57 46.33
C SER A 95 -3.95 16.50 47.22
N SER A 96 -4.07 17.81 47.01
CA SER A 96 -3.48 18.83 47.90
C SER A 96 -4.00 18.76 49.34
N SER A 97 -5.16 18.14 49.55
CA SER A 97 -5.76 17.83 50.86
C SER A 97 -5.20 16.56 51.52
N GLY A 98 -4.28 15.84 50.88
CA GLY A 98 -3.68 14.61 51.42
C GLY A 98 -4.50 13.33 51.22
N ASN A 99 -5.66 13.41 50.57
CA ASN A 99 -6.42 12.21 50.18
C ASN A 99 -5.75 11.50 49.01
N THR A 100 -5.69 10.17 49.08
CA THR A 100 -5.15 9.28 48.05
C THR A 100 -6.29 8.68 47.24
N SER A 101 -6.24 8.85 45.92
CA SER A 101 -6.99 8.05 44.97
C SER A 101 -6.03 7.22 44.12
N SER A 102 -6.51 6.18 43.45
CA SER A 102 -5.67 5.35 42.61
C SER A 102 -6.34 5.00 41.30
N PHE A 103 -5.54 4.79 40.24
CA PHE A 103 -6.01 4.21 39.00
C PHE A 103 -5.25 2.92 38.69
N ARG A 104 -5.94 2.01 38.00
CA ARG A 104 -5.39 0.72 37.60
C ARG A 104 -5.71 0.41 36.16
N VAL A 105 -4.74 -0.15 35.46
CA VAL A 105 -4.86 -0.61 34.07
C VAL A 105 -4.17 -1.94 33.95
N ARG A 106 -4.75 -2.83 33.14
CA ARG A 106 -4.24 -4.18 32.92
C ARG A 106 -4.26 -4.47 31.43
N PHE A 107 -3.09 -4.73 30.85
CA PHE A 107 -2.92 -5.35 29.54
C PHE A 107 -2.59 -6.85 29.65
N ASN A 108 -2.15 -7.28 30.83
CA ASN A 108 -1.71 -8.65 31.11
C ASN A 108 -2.89 -9.62 31.30
N GLY A 109 -2.85 -10.81 30.71
CA GLY A 109 -3.86 -11.87 30.79
C GLY A 109 -3.86 -12.64 32.12
N GLN A 110 -2.80 -12.51 32.92
CA GLN A 110 -2.52 -13.26 34.15
C GLN A 110 -2.72 -14.77 33.96
N ASP A 111 -2.39 -15.29 32.78
CA ASP A 111 -2.75 -16.60 32.25
C ASP A 111 -1.52 -17.50 31.98
N ASP A 112 -0.37 -17.25 32.60
CA ASP A 112 0.82 -18.10 32.48
C ASP A 112 0.54 -19.61 32.73
N ALA A 113 -0.43 -19.92 33.59
CA ALA A 113 -0.84 -21.30 33.86
C ALA A 113 -1.67 -21.95 32.73
N LEU A 114 -2.14 -21.16 31.76
CA LEU A 114 -3.09 -21.53 30.70
C LEU A 114 -2.58 -21.28 29.27
N GLY A 115 -1.36 -20.76 29.11
CA GLY A 115 -0.69 -20.67 27.80
C GLY A 115 -0.13 -19.30 27.41
N ASN A 116 -0.26 -18.26 28.25
CA ASN A 116 0.29 -16.91 28.01
C ASN A 116 -0.12 -16.34 26.63
N ALA A 117 -1.43 -16.21 26.41
CA ALA A 117 -1.99 -15.84 25.11
C ALA A 117 -1.76 -14.37 24.74
N ASP A 118 -1.43 -13.51 25.70
CA ASP A 118 -1.11 -12.10 25.54
C ASP A 118 0.38 -11.81 25.31
N GLY A 119 1.25 -12.80 25.57
CA GLY A 119 2.69 -12.74 25.39
C GLY A 119 3.43 -11.97 26.49
N LEU A 120 2.82 -11.79 27.67
CA LEU A 120 3.40 -11.11 28.82
C LEU A 120 3.49 -12.05 30.02
N PRO A 121 4.65 -12.18 30.69
CA PRO A 121 4.74 -12.94 31.94
C PRO A 121 3.81 -12.37 33.03
N ASN A 122 3.31 -13.21 33.94
CA ASN A 122 2.47 -12.78 35.04
C ASN A 122 3.27 -11.92 36.05
N PRO A 123 2.74 -10.74 36.44
CA PRO A 123 3.44 -9.84 37.35
C PRO A 123 3.66 -10.48 38.73
N ALA A 124 4.93 -10.49 39.17
CA ALA A 124 5.32 -11.05 40.46
C ALA A 124 5.02 -10.11 41.64
N VAL A 125 4.94 -8.80 41.40
CA VAL A 125 4.80 -7.79 42.47
C VAL A 125 3.44 -7.10 42.42
N LEU A 126 2.93 -6.80 41.23
CA LEU A 126 1.71 -6.01 41.05
C LEU A 126 0.57 -6.82 40.43
N LEU A 127 0.07 -7.82 41.16
CA LEU A 127 -1.12 -8.55 40.73
C LEU A 127 -2.35 -7.63 40.85
N ILE A 128 -3.17 -7.55 39.79
CA ILE A 128 -4.40 -6.76 39.82
C ILE A 128 -5.60 -7.70 39.72
N LEU A 129 -6.47 -7.63 40.73
CA LEU A 129 -7.67 -8.44 40.81
C LEU A 129 -8.87 -7.70 40.21
N MET A 130 -8.95 -7.64 38.88
CA MET A 130 -10.11 -7.13 38.15
C MET A 130 -10.36 -7.91 36.85
N PRO A 131 -11.62 -8.02 36.38
CA PRO A 131 -11.95 -8.77 35.17
C PRO A 131 -11.61 -8.02 33.86
N TYR A 132 -11.36 -6.71 33.92
CA TYR A 132 -11.15 -5.87 32.73
C TYR A 132 -9.71 -5.95 32.22
N VAL A 133 -9.55 -6.23 30.92
CA VAL A 133 -8.25 -6.32 30.24
C VAL A 133 -8.26 -5.42 29.00
N SER A 134 -7.33 -4.48 28.97
CA SER A 134 -7.10 -3.54 27.88
C SER A 134 -6.44 -4.24 26.69
N VAL A 135 -6.77 -3.80 25.48
CA VAL A 135 -6.24 -4.34 24.23
C VAL A 135 -5.53 -3.25 23.46
N GLN A 136 -4.21 -3.39 23.34
CA GLN A 136 -3.41 -2.56 22.44
C GLN A 136 -3.42 -3.19 21.04
N ASN A 137 -4.02 -2.48 20.08
CA ASN A 137 -4.07 -2.87 18.67
C ASN A 137 -3.73 -1.70 17.72
N LEU A 138 -2.94 -0.72 18.19
CA LEU A 138 -2.56 0.48 17.43
C LEU A 138 -1.62 0.16 16.26
N THR A 139 -0.86 -0.94 16.36
CA THR A 139 0.02 -1.43 15.29
C THR A 139 -0.57 -2.62 14.51
N GLY A 140 -1.77 -3.09 14.87
CA GLY A 140 -2.37 -4.27 14.24
C GLY A 140 -3.23 -3.92 13.03
N GLY A 141 -3.10 -4.70 11.95
CA GLY A 141 -3.89 -4.55 10.72
C GLY A 141 -5.24 -5.28 10.72
N SER A 142 -5.51 -6.11 11.72
CA SER A 142 -6.76 -6.86 11.90
C SER A 142 -7.40 -6.55 13.25
N ALA A 143 -8.69 -6.87 13.40
CA ALA A 143 -9.38 -6.69 14.67
C ALA A 143 -8.87 -7.70 15.71
N ARG A 144 -8.81 -7.29 16.99
CA ARG A 144 -8.43 -8.16 18.11
C ARG A 144 -9.54 -8.23 19.15
N PRO A 145 -9.89 -9.42 19.67
CA PRO A 145 -10.94 -9.56 20.67
C PRO A 145 -10.52 -8.95 22.01
N VAL A 146 -11.46 -8.29 22.69
CA VAL A 146 -11.38 -7.98 24.12
C VAL A 146 -11.89 -9.18 24.91
N ILE A 147 -11.02 -9.76 25.72
CA ILE A 147 -11.35 -10.94 26.56
C ILE A 147 -11.32 -10.51 28.02
N SER A 148 -12.35 -10.86 28.78
CA SER A 148 -12.42 -10.62 30.21
C SER A 148 -11.78 -11.74 31.02
N GLY A 149 -11.14 -11.39 32.14
CA GLY A 149 -10.61 -12.36 33.10
C GLY A 149 -11.72 -13.06 33.86
N THR A 150 -11.89 -14.37 33.66
CA THR A 150 -12.95 -15.17 34.31
C THR A 150 -12.43 -16.35 35.14
N GLY A 151 -11.12 -16.62 35.10
CA GLY A 151 -10.46 -17.65 35.89
C GLY A 151 -10.13 -17.22 37.32
N ALA A 152 -9.45 -18.09 38.06
CA ALA A 152 -8.90 -17.76 39.38
C ALA A 152 -7.97 -16.54 39.28
N TYR A 153 -8.05 -15.62 40.24
CA TYR A 153 -7.35 -14.32 40.21
C TYR A 153 -7.62 -13.48 38.95
N TYR A 154 -8.78 -13.70 38.31
CA TYR A 154 -9.16 -13.07 37.05
C TYR A 154 -8.19 -13.37 35.89
N ALA A 155 -7.59 -14.56 35.85
CA ALA A 155 -6.86 -15.04 34.68
C ALA A 155 -7.79 -15.10 33.45
N VAL A 156 -7.25 -14.74 32.28
CA VAL A 156 -7.93 -14.86 30.99
C VAL A 156 -7.91 -16.33 30.55
N ASP A 157 -9.03 -16.81 30.03
CA ASP A 157 -9.12 -18.12 29.39
C ASP A 157 -9.08 -17.93 27.87
N PRO A 158 -8.00 -18.32 27.17
CA PRO A 158 -7.87 -18.14 25.73
C PRO A 158 -8.86 -18.96 24.91
N ALA A 159 -9.54 -19.96 25.50
CA ALA A 159 -10.55 -20.75 24.82
C ALA A 159 -11.93 -20.09 24.80
N ARG A 160 -12.14 -18.99 25.54
CA ARG A 160 -13.42 -18.25 25.55
C ARG A 160 -13.47 -17.20 24.44
N PRO A 161 -14.63 -17.04 23.78
CA PRO A 161 -14.81 -15.98 22.78
C PRO A 161 -14.71 -14.60 23.42
N GLY A 162 -14.13 -13.65 22.69
CA GLY A 162 -14.08 -12.24 23.11
C GLY A 162 -15.47 -11.61 23.19
N ASN A 163 -15.63 -10.62 24.06
CA ASN A 163 -16.91 -9.93 24.26
C ASN A 163 -17.25 -9.03 23.07
N TYR A 164 -16.23 -8.38 22.49
CA TYR A 164 -16.31 -7.53 21.31
C TYR A 164 -14.89 -7.33 20.73
N ASP A 165 -14.80 -6.79 19.51
CA ASP A 165 -13.53 -6.62 18.81
C ASP A 165 -13.03 -5.17 18.80
N VAL A 166 -11.72 -5.01 18.98
CA VAL A 166 -10.99 -3.74 18.80
C VAL A 166 -10.50 -3.65 17.35
N PRO A 167 -10.94 -2.66 16.56
CA PRO A 167 -10.47 -2.48 15.19
C PRO A 167 -8.94 -2.32 15.09
N GLY A 168 -8.37 -2.71 13.95
CA GLY A 168 -6.97 -2.43 13.63
C GLY A 168 -6.66 -0.93 13.65
N GLY A 169 -5.47 -0.57 14.13
CA GLY A 169 -5.05 0.83 14.27
C GLY A 169 -5.71 1.59 15.42
N SER A 170 -6.25 0.89 16.42
CA SER A 170 -6.87 1.47 17.62
C SER A 170 -6.48 0.71 18.89
N ALA A 171 -6.59 1.32 20.06
CA ALA A 171 -6.46 0.64 21.34
C ALA A 171 -7.76 0.81 22.13
N CYS A 172 -8.22 -0.27 22.76
CA CYS A 172 -9.24 -0.21 23.81
C CYS A 172 -8.55 -0.24 25.16
N VAL A 173 -8.74 0.83 25.94
CA VAL A 173 -8.14 0.99 27.25
C VAL A 173 -9.23 1.02 28.30
N LEU A 174 -9.16 0.10 29.24
CA LEU A 174 -10.06 -0.03 30.39
C LEU A 174 -9.31 0.40 31.64
N VAL A 175 -9.75 1.49 32.25
CA VAL A 175 -9.12 2.10 33.42
C VAL A 175 -10.06 2.07 34.62
N GLN A 176 -9.64 1.41 35.69
CA GLN A 176 -10.34 1.39 36.96
C GLN A 176 -9.82 2.51 37.85
N GLY A 177 -10.67 3.48 38.19
CA GLY A 177 -10.42 4.52 39.19
C GLY A 177 -11.00 4.12 40.55
N LEU A 178 -10.24 4.37 41.61
CA LEU A 178 -10.59 4.02 42.99
C LEU A 178 -10.39 5.23 43.90
N ALA A 179 -11.33 5.47 44.80
CA ALA A 179 -11.23 6.50 45.85
C ALA A 179 -11.90 6.02 47.14
N GLY A 180 -11.75 6.78 48.23
CA GLY A 180 -12.41 6.49 49.52
C GLY A 180 -11.44 6.12 50.65
N ALA A 181 -12.01 5.86 51.83
CA ALA A 181 -11.26 5.65 53.06
C ALA A 181 -10.36 4.41 53.03
N GLY A 182 -10.69 3.39 52.23
CA GLY A 182 -9.90 2.16 52.08
C GLY A 182 -8.55 2.35 51.38
N LEU A 183 -8.30 3.53 50.79
CA LEU A 183 -7.04 3.87 50.11
C LEU A 183 -6.09 4.73 50.96
N ARG A 184 -6.47 5.09 52.19
CA ARG A 184 -5.67 5.99 53.05
C ARG A 184 -4.30 5.40 53.40
N ASP A 185 -4.22 4.07 53.51
CA ASP A 185 -2.99 3.36 53.85
C ASP A 185 -2.15 2.97 52.61
N CYS A 186 -2.62 3.30 51.40
CA CYS A 186 -1.87 3.00 50.19
C CYS A 186 -0.67 3.94 50.05
N THR A 187 0.50 3.34 49.85
CA THR A 187 1.79 4.03 49.73
C THR A 187 2.59 3.47 48.56
N ALA A 188 3.73 4.08 48.22
CA ALA A 188 4.62 3.54 47.17
C ALA A 188 5.13 2.11 47.48
N ALA A 189 5.21 1.73 48.76
CA ALA A 189 5.60 0.39 49.19
C ALA A 189 4.43 -0.61 49.18
N ASN A 190 3.20 -0.11 49.36
CA ASN A 190 1.98 -0.90 49.27
C ASN A 190 0.93 -0.15 48.43
N PRO A 191 1.02 -0.21 47.09
CA PRO A 191 0.24 0.65 46.20
C PRO A 191 -1.19 0.16 45.98
N GLN A 192 -1.60 -0.93 46.63
CA GLN A 192 -2.94 -1.49 46.52
C GLN A 192 -3.61 -1.55 47.91
N PRO A 193 -4.95 -1.37 47.98
CA PRO A 193 -5.72 -1.51 49.19
C PRO A 193 -5.75 -2.98 49.59
N THR A 194 -5.62 -3.22 50.89
CA THR A 194 -5.63 -4.55 51.49
C THR A 194 -7.05 -5.09 51.71
N SER A 195 -8.08 -4.24 51.56
CA SER A 195 -9.49 -4.61 51.62
C SER A 195 -10.33 -3.78 50.66
N SER A 196 -11.48 -4.31 50.24
CA SER A 196 -12.48 -3.58 49.44
C SER A 196 -13.39 -2.67 50.28
N ASN A 197 -13.27 -2.71 51.61
CA ASN A 197 -14.12 -1.92 52.50
C ASN A 197 -13.78 -0.42 52.40
N GLY A 198 -14.80 0.40 52.16
CA GLY A 198 -14.63 1.86 52.05
C GLY A 198 -13.92 2.31 50.77
N VAL A 199 -13.90 1.48 49.72
CA VAL A 199 -13.40 1.82 48.38
C VAL A 199 -14.58 2.02 47.43
N VAL A 200 -14.60 3.15 46.72
CA VAL A 200 -15.53 3.45 45.63
C VAL A 200 -14.80 3.25 44.32
N GLU A 201 -15.44 2.56 43.38
CA GLU A 201 -14.88 2.20 42.08
C GLU A 201 -15.63 2.85 40.92
N ARG A 202 -14.89 3.29 39.90
CA ARG A 202 -15.41 3.72 38.60
C ARG A 202 -14.51 3.21 37.49
N VAL A 203 -15.10 2.55 36.49
CA VAL A 203 -14.34 2.00 35.35
C VAL A 203 -14.65 2.81 34.11
N MET A 204 -13.62 3.29 33.43
CA MET A 204 -13.73 4.04 32.19
C MET A 204 -13.18 3.22 31.03
N GLU A 205 -14.01 3.02 30.00
CA GLU A 205 -13.60 2.41 28.74
C GLU A 205 -13.33 3.51 27.71
N VAL A 206 -12.16 3.46 27.06
CA VAL A 206 -11.73 4.48 26.10
C VAL A 206 -11.13 3.83 24.86
N TYR A 207 -11.62 4.25 23.70
CA TYR A 207 -10.99 3.97 22.42
C TYR A 207 -10.04 5.09 22.04
N LEU A 208 -8.76 4.74 21.92
CA LEU A 208 -7.70 5.61 21.45
C LEU A 208 -7.35 5.28 20.01
N ARG A 209 -7.25 6.30 19.18
CA ARG A 209 -6.84 6.19 17.78
C ARG A 209 -5.76 7.21 17.47
N ALA A 210 -4.77 6.84 16.66
CA ALA A 210 -3.77 7.81 16.19
C ALA A 210 -4.45 8.99 15.47
N THR A 211 -4.13 10.23 15.91
CA THR A 211 -4.71 11.49 15.39
C THR A 211 -4.21 11.81 13.98
N ALA A 212 -2.96 11.45 13.72
CA ALA A 212 -2.45 11.28 12.37
C ALA A 212 -2.62 9.80 12.02
N GLY A 213 -3.14 9.51 10.83
CA GLY A 213 -3.08 8.15 10.30
C GLY A 213 -1.62 7.66 10.32
N PRO A 214 -1.39 6.35 10.31
CA PRO A 214 -0.05 5.82 10.28
C PRO A 214 0.81 6.47 9.21
N GLY A 215 1.80 7.25 9.65
CA GLY A 215 3.11 7.49 9.03
C GLY A 215 3.11 7.61 7.51
N GLY A 216 2.11 8.29 6.98
CA GLY A 216 1.99 8.56 5.58
C GLY A 216 2.54 9.95 5.30
N ASP A 217 3.76 10.06 4.75
CA ASP A 217 4.32 11.38 4.43
C ASP A 217 4.31 11.75 2.95
N ALA A 218 3.90 10.86 2.02
CA ALA A 218 4.00 11.12 0.59
C ALA A 218 2.88 10.49 -0.25
N ALA A 219 2.47 11.22 -1.29
CA ALA A 219 1.57 10.74 -2.35
C ALA A 219 2.25 9.74 -3.27
N VAL A 220 3.57 9.87 -3.49
CA VAL A 220 4.37 8.98 -4.33
C VAL A 220 5.68 8.66 -3.65
N MET A 221 6.04 7.38 -3.66
CA MET A 221 7.35 6.88 -3.25
C MET A 221 7.92 5.98 -4.36
N ALA A 222 9.05 6.37 -4.93
CA ALA A 222 9.72 5.64 -6.01
C ALA A 222 11.17 5.33 -5.64
N ALA A 223 11.56 4.05 -5.67
CA ALA A 223 12.91 3.65 -5.28
C ALA A 223 13.93 3.95 -6.37
N ASP A 224 13.46 4.18 -7.59
CA ASP A 224 14.22 4.82 -8.66
C ASP A 224 13.54 6.17 -9.03
N ALA A 225 13.63 6.61 -10.28
CA ALA A 225 13.20 7.93 -10.70
C ALA A 225 11.67 8.09 -10.71
N ILE A 226 11.23 9.32 -10.43
CA ILE A 226 9.88 9.80 -10.76
C ILE A 226 9.99 10.59 -12.06
N SER A 227 9.29 10.14 -13.09
CA SER A 227 9.23 10.79 -14.41
C SER A 227 7.78 11.07 -14.80
N MET A 228 7.45 12.34 -15.02
CA MET A 228 6.14 12.75 -15.50
C MET A 228 6.30 13.55 -16.80
N ASP A 229 5.79 13.02 -17.91
CA ASP A 229 5.76 13.71 -19.20
C ASP A 229 4.36 14.25 -19.47
N LEU A 230 4.27 15.57 -19.66
CA LEU A 230 3.02 16.30 -19.76
C LEU A 230 2.74 16.80 -21.19
N GLY A 231 1.50 16.61 -21.64
CA GLY A 231 1.07 17.06 -22.96
C GLY A 231 1.21 18.57 -23.16
N THR A 232 1.46 19.00 -24.39
CA THR A 232 1.58 20.40 -24.78
C THR A 232 0.21 21.09 -24.77
N GLY A 233 -0.15 21.74 -23.66
CA GLY A 233 -1.50 22.33 -23.54
C GLY A 233 -1.78 23.15 -22.27
N GLY A 234 -0.74 23.62 -21.56
CA GLY A 234 -0.94 24.44 -20.36
C GLY A 234 -1.39 23.67 -19.11
N SER A 235 -1.16 22.35 -19.08
CA SER A 235 -1.44 21.49 -17.92
C SER A 235 -0.20 21.28 -17.04
N ALA A 236 -0.39 20.88 -15.79
CA ALA A 236 0.67 20.69 -14.81
C ALA A 236 0.51 19.34 -14.08
N ALA A 237 1.59 18.87 -13.48
CA ALA A 237 1.57 17.86 -12.44
C ALA A 237 1.24 18.55 -11.11
N LYS A 238 0.15 18.14 -10.47
CA LYS A 238 -0.36 18.74 -9.25
C LYS A 238 -0.33 17.72 -8.12
N VAL A 239 0.29 18.10 -6.99
CA VAL A 239 0.29 17.27 -5.79
C VAL A 239 -0.34 18.06 -4.64
N THR A 240 -1.46 17.58 -4.14
CA THR A 240 -2.24 18.23 -3.06
C THR A 240 -2.56 17.23 -1.96
N SER A 241 -3.08 17.68 -0.82
CA SER A 241 -3.60 16.77 0.20
C SER A 241 -5.11 16.98 0.40
N ALA A 242 -5.81 15.89 0.68
CA ALA A 242 -7.22 15.89 1.05
C ALA A 242 -7.46 16.61 2.39
N GLN A 243 -6.44 16.69 3.24
CA GLN A 243 -6.51 17.34 4.55
C GLN A 243 -5.57 18.56 4.60
N SER A 244 -6.10 19.72 5.00
CA SER A 244 -5.35 20.98 5.01
C SER A 244 -4.17 21.01 6.00
N SER A 245 -4.18 20.14 7.01
CA SER A 245 -3.11 19.99 8.00
C SER A 245 -1.95 19.12 7.52
N VAL A 246 -2.12 18.42 6.39
CA VAL A 246 -1.13 17.48 5.86
C VAL A 246 -0.37 18.16 4.73
N VAL A 247 0.95 18.16 4.83
CA VAL A 247 1.82 18.68 3.78
C VAL A 247 1.97 17.60 2.70
N PRO A 248 1.55 17.84 1.45
CA PRO A 248 1.75 16.87 0.39
C PRO A 248 3.24 16.72 0.06
N GLN A 249 3.68 15.49 -0.19
CA GLN A 249 5.06 15.19 -0.58
C GLN A 249 5.11 14.15 -1.69
N ILE A 250 6.18 14.18 -2.49
CA ILE A 250 6.62 13.05 -3.31
C ILE A 250 8.09 12.75 -3.02
N ARG A 251 8.48 11.48 -3.06
CA ARG A 251 9.79 11.00 -2.65
C ARG A 251 10.36 10.05 -3.70
N SER A 252 11.60 10.30 -4.09
CA SER A 252 12.40 9.43 -4.94
C SER A 252 13.77 9.22 -4.30
N LYS A 253 14.30 8.00 -4.37
CA LYS A 253 15.72 7.77 -4.03
C LYS A 253 16.68 8.16 -5.15
N SER A 254 16.15 8.47 -6.33
CA SER A 254 16.86 8.88 -7.54
C SER A 254 16.38 10.29 -7.91
N THR A 255 16.10 10.57 -9.17
CA THR A 255 15.68 11.91 -9.64
C THR A 255 14.17 12.09 -9.68
N ILE A 256 13.71 13.34 -9.58
CA ILE A 256 12.33 13.74 -9.87
C ILE A 256 12.33 14.68 -11.07
N THR A 257 11.66 14.28 -12.15
CA THR A 257 11.63 15.03 -13.41
C THR A 257 10.20 15.21 -13.92
N VAL A 258 9.87 16.44 -14.31
CA VAL A 258 8.61 16.80 -14.96
C VAL A 258 8.90 17.56 -16.26
N THR A 259 8.54 16.97 -17.39
CA THR A 259 8.73 17.52 -18.74
C THR A 259 7.42 17.93 -19.38
N GLY A 260 7.48 18.84 -20.36
CA GLY A 260 6.30 19.32 -21.06
C GLY A 260 5.36 20.17 -20.19
N GLY A 261 4.10 20.25 -20.59
CA GLY A 261 3.05 20.97 -19.84
C GLY A 261 3.11 22.51 -19.98
N ALA A 262 2.64 23.19 -18.93
CA ALA A 262 2.64 24.66 -18.82
C ALA A 262 4.02 25.24 -18.48
N ALA A 263 4.16 26.56 -18.53
CA ALA A 263 5.36 27.26 -18.05
C ALA A 263 5.65 26.98 -16.55
N THR A 264 4.61 26.73 -15.76
CA THR A 264 4.73 26.13 -14.41
C THR A 264 4.14 24.73 -14.50
N ASN A 265 4.99 23.73 -14.72
CA ASN A 265 4.56 22.36 -14.98
C ASN A 265 4.48 21.49 -13.72
N TYR A 266 4.92 21.99 -12.56
CA TYR A 266 4.74 21.31 -11.27
C TYR A 266 4.17 22.27 -10.21
N VAL A 267 3.08 21.85 -9.57
CA VAL A 267 2.33 22.64 -8.59
C VAL A 267 2.03 21.80 -7.36
N SER A 268 2.54 22.21 -6.20
CA SER A 268 2.18 21.58 -4.93
C SER A 268 2.13 22.63 -3.83
N PRO A 269 0.95 23.20 -3.49
CA PRO A 269 0.87 24.30 -2.53
C PRO A 269 1.41 23.91 -1.15
N LYS A 270 2.48 24.58 -0.71
CA LYS A 270 3.25 24.27 0.52
C LYS A 270 3.82 22.85 0.55
N GLY A 271 3.92 22.20 -0.60
CA GLY A 271 4.35 20.81 -0.72
C GLY A 271 5.86 20.64 -0.71
N ARG A 272 6.30 19.40 -0.55
CA ARG A 272 7.71 19.02 -0.50
C ARG A 272 8.05 18.01 -1.58
N THR A 273 9.28 18.05 -2.07
CA THR A 273 9.82 16.98 -2.93
C THR A 273 11.13 16.52 -2.33
N LYS A 274 11.31 15.20 -2.22
CA LYS A 274 12.59 14.61 -1.78
C LYS A 274 13.16 13.74 -2.89
N SER A 275 14.33 14.07 -3.40
CA SER A 275 15.04 13.28 -4.42
C SER A 275 16.43 12.91 -3.91
N GLY A 276 17.05 11.88 -4.47
CA GLY A 276 18.41 11.46 -4.09
C GLY A 276 19.47 12.54 -4.29
N ASP A 277 19.30 13.35 -5.34
CA ASP A 277 20.14 14.52 -5.66
C ASP A 277 19.70 15.81 -4.95
N GLY A 278 18.53 15.80 -4.31
CA GLY A 278 17.93 16.98 -3.67
C GLY A 278 17.31 18.01 -4.63
N ILE A 279 17.30 17.72 -5.94
CA ILE A 279 16.85 18.63 -7.00
C ILE A 279 15.50 18.17 -7.57
N LEU A 280 14.61 19.13 -7.79
CA LEU A 280 13.39 18.95 -8.59
C LEU A 280 13.61 19.47 -10.01
N ASN A 281 13.68 18.57 -10.99
CA ASN A 281 13.83 18.90 -12.41
C ASN A 281 12.46 19.23 -13.02
N ALA A 282 11.91 20.40 -12.66
CA ALA A 282 10.62 20.90 -13.13
C ALA A 282 10.60 22.43 -13.16
N GLN A 283 9.56 23.01 -13.74
CA GLN A 283 9.24 24.43 -13.66
C GLN A 283 8.19 24.66 -12.56
N TYR A 284 8.58 25.28 -11.45
CA TYR A 284 7.74 25.47 -10.26
C TYR A 284 7.99 26.81 -9.57
N SER A 285 7.09 27.20 -8.66
CA SER A 285 7.29 28.36 -7.78
C SER A 285 7.88 27.94 -6.42
N ASN A 286 8.98 28.56 -6.01
CA ASN A 286 9.60 28.35 -4.69
C ASN A 286 8.68 28.76 -3.52
N THR A 287 7.62 29.54 -3.79
CA THR A 287 6.60 29.87 -2.78
C THR A 287 5.63 28.72 -2.53
N GLN A 288 5.55 27.76 -3.46
CA GLN A 288 4.65 26.64 -3.41
C GLN A 288 5.40 25.36 -3.03
N VAL A 289 6.58 25.11 -3.59
CA VAL A 289 7.27 23.83 -3.48
C VAL A 289 8.63 23.99 -2.82
N THR A 290 8.95 23.07 -1.89
CA THR A 290 10.27 22.99 -1.25
C THR A 290 10.96 21.67 -1.62
N PRO A 291 11.96 21.71 -2.52
CA PRO A 291 12.84 20.57 -2.78
C PRO A 291 13.79 20.29 -1.61
N GLY A 292 14.20 19.04 -1.47
CA GLY A 292 15.20 18.60 -0.49
C GLY A 292 15.72 17.21 -0.81
N GLN A 293 16.76 16.79 -0.09
CA GLN A 293 17.41 15.51 -0.33
C GLN A 293 16.71 14.35 0.40
N GLU A 294 16.60 13.20 -0.25
CA GLU A 294 16.14 11.94 0.35
C GLU A 294 17.33 11.22 1.00
N THR A 295 17.47 11.33 2.32
CA THR A 295 18.69 10.92 3.02
C THR A 295 18.56 9.71 3.94
N SER A 296 17.35 9.24 4.28
CA SER A 296 17.19 8.11 5.23
C SER A 296 15.76 7.62 5.47
N GLY A 297 14.73 8.13 4.79
CA GLY A 297 13.37 7.79 5.18
C GLY A 297 12.90 6.45 4.58
N SER A 298 12.35 5.58 5.41
CA SER A 298 11.68 4.36 4.95
C SER A 298 10.52 4.69 4.00
N PHE A 299 10.29 3.81 3.04
CA PHE A 299 9.07 3.82 2.24
C PHE A 299 7.98 3.02 2.95
N TYR A 300 6.73 3.21 2.53
CA TYR A 300 5.64 2.30 2.92
C TYR A 300 6.03 0.87 2.53
N SER A 301 5.96 -0.05 3.48
CA SER A 301 6.30 -1.46 3.26
C SER A 301 5.06 -2.31 3.49
N LEU A 302 4.64 -2.99 2.42
CA LEU A 302 3.57 -3.97 2.46
C LEU A 302 4.06 -5.25 1.78
N THR A 303 4.34 -6.28 2.57
CA THR A 303 4.78 -7.58 2.07
C THR A 303 3.60 -8.41 1.56
N TRP A 304 3.86 -9.39 0.68
CA TRP A 304 2.80 -10.24 0.10
C TRP A 304 2.00 -11.04 1.13
N ALA A 305 2.61 -11.33 2.29
CA ALA A 305 1.95 -12.01 3.39
C ALA A 305 0.90 -11.12 4.08
N ASN A 306 1.14 -9.81 4.12
CA ASN A 306 0.30 -8.84 4.83
C ASN A 306 -0.80 -8.24 3.94
N VAL A 307 -0.77 -8.51 2.63
CA VAL A 307 -1.80 -8.09 1.68
C VAL A 307 -3.04 -8.95 1.84
N LYS A 308 -4.19 -8.30 1.99
CA LYS A 308 -5.48 -8.98 1.87
C LYS A 308 -5.70 -9.44 0.43
N LYS A 309 -5.95 -10.72 0.26
CA LYS A 309 -6.08 -11.39 -1.05
C LYS A 309 -7.17 -12.46 -0.99
N ALA A 310 -7.79 -12.74 -2.12
CA ALA A 310 -8.64 -13.91 -2.30
C ALA A 310 -7.80 -15.19 -2.23
N THR A 311 -8.41 -16.26 -1.76
CA THR A 311 -7.79 -17.57 -1.56
C THR A 311 -8.67 -18.67 -2.14
N ALA A 312 -8.19 -19.92 -2.12
CA ALA A 312 -8.96 -21.06 -2.60
C ALA A 312 -10.29 -21.31 -1.84
N SER A 313 -10.54 -20.65 -0.70
CA SER A 313 -11.84 -20.69 -0.02
C SER A 313 -12.87 -19.71 -0.58
N ASP A 314 -12.45 -18.78 -1.44
CA ASP A 314 -13.33 -17.80 -2.10
C ASP A 314 -13.90 -18.35 -3.42
N ALA A 315 -14.52 -17.51 -4.26
CA ALA A 315 -14.91 -17.93 -5.60
C ALA A 315 -13.64 -18.24 -6.42
N VAL A 316 -13.61 -19.40 -7.07
CA VAL A 316 -12.42 -19.86 -7.82
C VAL A 316 -12.68 -19.83 -9.31
N LEU A 317 -11.71 -19.31 -10.06
CA LEU A 317 -11.68 -19.35 -11.53
C LEU A 317 -10.35 -19.94 -11.99
N PRO A 318 -10.32 -20.86 -12.98
CA PRO A 318 -9.07 -21.40 -13.51
C PRO A 318 -8.18 -20.31 -14.13
N GLY A 319 -6.86 -20.41 -13.94
CA GLY A 319 -5.88 -19.56 -14.62
C GLY A 319 -5.84 -19.82 -16.12
N GLY A 320 -5.62 -18.78 -16.93
CA GLY A 320 -5.56 -18.84 -18.40
C GLY A 320 -6.05 -17.57 -19.07
N VAL A 321 -6.39 -17.69 -20.36
CA VAL A 321 -6.85 -16.58 -21.20
C VAL A 321 -8.34 -16.70 -21.47
N TYR A 322 -9.08 -15.67 -21.09
CA TYR A 322 -10.52 -15.47 -21.29
C TYR A 322 -10.73 -14.42 -22.38
N VAL A 323 -11.38 -14.85 -23.46
CA VAL A 323 -11.53 -14.08 -24.69
C VAL A 323 -13.01 -13.87 -24.97
N LEU A 324 -13.44 -12.62 -25.01
CA LEU A 324 -14.80 -12.27 -25.44
C LEU A 324 -14.85 -12.15 -26.97
N TRP A 325 -15.75 -12.90 -27.60
CA TRP A 325 -15.97 -12.86 -29.04
C TRP A 325 -17.04 -11.83 -29.43
N ASP A 326 -17.15 -11.54 -30.73
CA ASP A 326 -18.03 -10.50 -31.27
C ASP A 326 -19.53 -10.80 -31.04
N ASP A 327 -19.88 -12.07 -30.92
CA ASP A 327 -21.21 -12.58 -30.56
C ASP A 327 -21.49 -12.58 -29.04
N ASN A 328 -20.55 -12.05 -28.24
CA ASN A 328 -20.56 -12.02 -26.77
C ASN A 328 -20.43 -13.41 -26.10
N SER A 329 -20.04 -14.45 -26.84
CA SER A 329 -19.64 -15.71 -26.19
C SER A 329 -18.27 -15.55 -25.52
N LEU A 330 -18.12 -16.20 -24.37
CA LEU A 330 -16.86 -16.23 -23.63
C LEU A 330 -16.10 -17.52 -23.92
N HIS A 331 -14.87 -17.39 -24.40
CA HIS A 331 -14.00 -18.50 -24.73
C HIS A 331 -12.79 -18.54 -23.80
N TYR A 332 -12.44 -19.73 -23.33
CA TYR A 332 -11.35 -19.98 -22.41
C TYR A 332 -10.25 -20.82 -23.07
N TYR A 333 -9.01 -20.40 -22.84
CA TYR A 333 -7.79 -21.06 -23.30
C TYR A 333 -6.88 -21.33 -22.10
N ASN A 334 -6.60 -22.61 -21.83
CA ASN A 334 -5.78 -23.05 -20.73
C ASN A 334 -4.28 -22.96 -21.06
N GLN A 335 -3.76 -21.74 -21.18
CA GLN A 335 -2.38 -21.46 -21.56
C GLN A 335 -1.96 -20.07 -21.08
N SER A 336 -0.65 -19.80 -21.05
CA SER A 336 -0.13 -18.47 -20.78
C SER A 336 -0.55 -17.48 -21.87
N TYR A 337 -0.51 -16.17 -21.59
CA TYR A 337 -0.85 -15.17 -22.60
C TYR A 337 0.09 -15.25 -23.83
N SER A 338 1.38 -15.45 -23.63
CA SER A 338 2.34 -15.58 -24.75
C SER A 338 2.04 -16.80 -25.61
N ASP A 339 1.71 -17.94 -24.99
CA ASP A 339 1.37 -19.15 -25.73
C ASP A 339 0.04 -18.98 -26.47
N TYR A 340 -0.92 -18.27 -25.87
CA TYR A 340 -2.19 -17.91 -26.51
C TYR A 340 -1.97 -17.11 -27.78
N VAL A 341 -1.18 -16.04 -27.72
CA VAL A 341 -0.88 -15.20 -28.88
C VAL A 341 -0.28 -16.05 -30.01
N ASN A 342 0.71 -16.88 -29.71
CA ASN A 342 1.34 -17.74 -30.71
C ASN A 342 0.34 -18.75 -31.32
N ALA A 343 -0.47 -19.40 -30.49
CA ALA A 343 -1.43 -20.40 -30.93
C ALA A 343 -2.57 -19.80 -31.77
N ILE A 344 -3.16 -18.69 -31.35
CA ILE A 344 -4.31 -18.08 -32.03
C ILE A 344 -3.91 -17.35 -33.32
N GLN A 345 -2.67 -16.85 -33.42
CA GLN A 345 -2.16 -16.30 -34.68
C GLN A 345 -1.85 -17.41 -35.70
N ALA A 346 -1.42 -18.58 -35.24
CA ALA A 346 -1.21 -19.75 -36.09
C ALA A 346 -2.53 -20.39 -36.56
N ASP A 347 -3.55 -20.44 -35.68
CA ASP A 347 -4.90 -20.89 -36.00
C ASP A 347 -5.96 -19.90 -35.47
N PRO A 348 -6.29 -18.85 -36.25
CA PRO A 348 -7.30 -17.87 -35.86
C PRO A 348 -8.71 -18.42 -35.66
N THR A 349 -9.00 -19.63 -36.15
CA THR A 349 -10.32 -20.26 -36.06
C THR A 349 -10.52 -21.08 -34.80
N ASN A 350 -9.47 -21.30 -34.01
CA ASN A 350 -9.53 -22.05 -32.78
C ASN A 350 -10.52 -21.44 -31.79
N ALA A 351 -11.61 -22.17 -31.52
CA ALA A 351 -12.68 -21.73 -30.64
C ALA A 351 -12.36 -21.90 -29.15
N GLY A 352 -11.25 -22.53 -28.75
CA GLY A 352 -10.99 -22.82 -27.34
C GLY A 352 -12.14 -23.58 -26.66
N THR A 353 -12.34 -23.31 -25.37
CA THR A 353 -13.45 -23.88 -24.59
C THR A 353 -14.52 -22.82 -24.36
N LEU A 354 -15.77 -23.09 -24.77
CA LEU A 354 -16.89 -22.19 -24.47
C LEU A 354 -17.19 -22.21 -22.96
N VAL A 355 -17.22 -21.02 -22.34
CA VAL A 355 -17.55 -20.86 -20.92
C VAL A 355 -19.06 -20.67 -20.79
N THR A 356 -19.73 -21.69 -20.24
CA THR A 356 -21.19 -21.70 -20.06
C THR A 356 -21.63 -21.32 -18.65
N SER A 357 -20.71 -21.33 -17.69
CA SER A 357 -20.97 -20.90 -16.32
C SER A 357 -19.74 -20.25 -15.70
N LEU A 358 -19.98 -19.26 -14.85
CA LEU A 358 -18.97 -18.56 -14.07
C LEU A 358 -19.22 -18.83 -12.58
N PRO A 359 -18.17 -18.77 -11.73
CA PRO A 359 -18.34 -19.01 -10.31
C PRO A 359 -19.25 -17.95 -9.67
N SER A 360 -19.85 -18.30 -8.53
CA SER A 360 -20.78 -17.41 -7.83
C SER A 360 -20.15 -16.04 -7.57
N GLY A 361 -20.89 -14.97 -7.90
CA GLY A 361 -20.43 -13.59 -7.73
C GLY A 361 -19.56 -13.05 -8.85
N VAL A 362 -19.30 -13.83 -9.90
CA VAL A 362 -18.79 -13.37 -11.20
C VAL A 362 -19.89 -13.53 -12.24
N GLN A 363 -20.21 -12.47 -12.97
CA GLN A 363 -21.28 -12.47 -13.97
C GLN A 363 -20.83 -11.74 -15.22
N LEU A 364 -21.04 -12.34 -16.39
CA LEU A 364 -20.86 -11.68 -17.68
C LEU A 364 -22.25 -11.33 -18.22
N ASP A 365 -22.45 -10.07 -18.59
CA ASP A 365 -23.67 -9.62 -19.26
C ASP A 365 -23.51 -9.58 -20.79
N ASN A 366 -24.64 -9.38 -21.48
CA ASN A 366 -24.71 -9.33 -22.95
C ASN A 366 -24.00 -8.10 -23.56
N SER A 367 -23.53 -7.16 -22.74
CA SER A 367 -22.77 -5.99 -23.19
C SER A 367 -21.25 -6.20 -23.14
N GLY A 368 -20.79 -7.38 -22.72
CA GLY A 368 -19.36 -7.67 -22.56
C GLY A 368 -18.79 -7.15 -21.24
N LYS A 369 -19.65 -6.92 -20.25
CA LYS A 369 -19.26 -6.46 -18.92
C LYS A 369 -19.22 -7.61 -17.93
N LEU A 370 -18.04 -7.84 -17.37
CA LEU A 370 -17.76 -8.80 -16.32
C LEU A 370 -17.88 -8.13 -14.94
N THR A 371 -18.93 -8.47 -14.20
CA THR A 371 -19.18 -7.95 -12.85
C THR A 371 -18.65 -8.90 -11.78
N VAL A 372 -17.82 -8.38 -10.87
CA VAL A 372 -17.24 -9.09 -9.73
C VAL A 372 -17.79 -8.51 -8.43
N THR A 373 -18.53 -9.31 -7.67
CA THR A 373 -19.27 -8.89 -6.47
C THR A 373 -18.70 -9.44 -5.16
N ARG A 374 -17.74 -10.36 -5.24
CA ARG A 374 -17.04 -10.96 -4.09
C ARG A 374 -15.60 -11.29 -4.48
N ASN A 375 -14.83 -11.78 -3.52
CA ASN A 375 -13.46 -12.23 -3.75
C ASN A 375 -13.40 -13.32 -4.83
N LEU A 376 -12.45 -13.20 -5.73
CA LEU A 376 -12.19 -14.10 -6.84
C LEU A 376 -10.72 -14.52 -6.81
N PHE A 377 -10.48 -15.81 -6.59
CA PHE A 377 -9.15 -16.41 -6.62
C PHE A 377 -8.92 -17.11 -7.97
N ILE A 378 -7.79 -16.79 -8.59
CA ILE A 378 -7.33 -17.43 -9.81
C ILE A 378 -6.49 -18.64 -9.43
N ASP A 379 -7.03 -19.83 -9.69
CA ASP A 379 -6.38 -21.08 -9.37
C ASP A 379 -5.49 -21.55 -10.52
N GLY A 380 -4.19 -21.56 -10.27
CA GLY A 380 -3.20 -22.13 -11.19
C GLY A 380 -2.97 -23.62 -11.02
N SER A 381 -3.54 -24.28 -10.00
CA SER A 381 -3.31 -25.71 -9.74
C SER A 381 -4.09 -26.63 -10.69
N ALA A 382 -5.21 -26.14 -11.21
CA ALA A 382 -6.04 -26.84 -12.21
C ALA A 382 -5.71 -26.46 -13.67
N SER A 383 -4.77 -25.53 -13.89
CA SER A 383 -4.47 -24.93 -15.20
C SER A 383 -3.00 -25.07 -15.57
N ALA A 384 -2.68 -24.93 -16.86
CA ALA A 384 -1.32 -24.86 -17.37
C ALA A 384 -0.59 -23.56 -16.95
N THR A 385 -1.31 -22.59 -16.38
CA THR A 385 -0.79 -21.30 -15.94
C THR A 385 -1.53 -20.79 -14.70
N SER A 386 -0.86 -19.93 -13.93
CA SER A 386 -1.43 -19.17 -12.82
C SER A 386 -1.81 -17.72 -13.20
N GLU A 387 -1.66 -17.39 -14.48
CA GLU A 387 -2.03 -16.10 -15.04
C GLU A 387 -3.55 -15.95 -15.20
N PHE A 388 -4.03 -14.72 -15.19
CA PHE A 388 -5.39 -14.36 -15.59
C PHE A 388 -5.34 -13.30 -16.66
N THR A 389 -5.87 -13.61 -17.84
CA THR A 389 -6.00 -12.66 -18.94
C THR A 389 -7.46 -12.52 -19.35
N TRP A 390 -7.97 -11.29 -19.42
CA TRP A 390 -9.29 -10.94 -19.96
C TRP A 390 -9.13 -9.97 -21.12
N ILE A 391 -9.51 -10.37 -22.34
CA ILE A 391 -9.30 -9.58 -23.57
C ILE A 391 -10.46 -9.78 -24.57
N PRO A 392 -10.66 -8.83 -25.50
CA PRO A 392 -11.46 -9.13 -26.69
C PRO A 392 -10.66 -10.04 -27.63
N ARG A 393 -11.33 -10.70 -28.58
CA ARG A 393 -10.67 -11.56 -29.58
C ARG A 393 -9.59 -10.83 -30.39
N LYS A 394 -9.74 -9.53 -30.61
CA LYS A 394 -8.73 -8.71 -31.31
C LYS A 394 -7.44 -8.52 -30.50
N GLY A 395 -7.42 -8.87 -29.21
CA GLY A 395 -6.37 -8.47 -28.29
C GLY A 395 -6.56 -7.03 -27.80
N ALA A 396 -5.59 -6.53 -27.05
CA ALA A 396 -5.64 -5.20 -26.46
C ALA A 396 -4.36 -4.46 -26.76
N GLN A 397 -4.45 -3.27 -27.35
CA GLN A 397 -3.28 -2.51 -27.76
C GLN A 397 -2.76 -1.61 -26.63
N GLU A 398 -1.58 -1.93 -26.09
CA GLU A 398 -0.95 -1.15 -25.01
C GLU A 398 -0.23 0.08 -25.54
N ASP A 399 0.50 -0.05 -26.64
CA ASP A 399 1.34 0.98 -27.25
C ASP A 399 0.88 1.33 -28.68
N LEU A 400 1.17 2.55 -29.13
CA LEU A 400 0.94 2.94 -30.52
C LEU A 400 1.74 2.04 -31.47
N PRO A 401 1.22 1.72 -32.67
CA PRO A 401 1.97 0.90 -33.62
C PRO A 401 3.25 1.63 -34.03
N GLY A 402 4.40 0.98 -33.84
CA GLY A 402 5.70 1.55 -34.22
C GLY A 402 6.25 2.61 -33.25
N ALA A 403 5.60 2.85 -32.10
CA ALA A 403 6.21 3.64 -31.05
C ALA A 403 7.43 2.89 -30.48
N SER A 404 8.64 3.29 -30.89
CA SER A 404 9.82 3.07 -30.04
C SER A 404 9.55 3.88 -28.77
N GLN A 405 9.31 3.22 -27.64
CA GLN A 405 9.11 3.95 -26.40
C GLN A 405 10.35 4.80 -26.11
N ASN A 406 10.30 6.09 -26.43
CA ASN A 406 11.09 7.09 -25.74
C ASN A 406 10.63 7.02 -24.27
N GLY A 407 11.37 6.31 -23.42
CA GLY A 407 11.12 6.31 -21.98
C GLY A 407 10.92 4.95 -21.30
N GLY A 408 11.17 3.81 -21.97
CA GLY A 408 11.70 2.67 -21.22
C GLY A 408 12.96 3.18 -20.52
N ALA A 409 12.93 3.34 -19.20
CA ALA A 409 14.16 3.67 -18.49
C ALA A 409 15.07 2.46 -18.72
N TYR A 410 16.06 2.66 -19.58
CA TYR A 410 17.18 1.76 -19.70
C TYR A 410 17.68 1.49 -18.29
N ASN A 411 17.98 0.22 -17.98
CA ASN A 411 18.67 -0.09 -16.75
C ASN A 411 19.93 0.79 -16.69
N SER A 412 19.92 1.77 -15.79
CA SER A 412 20.91 2.83 -15.70
C SER A 412 22.32 2.29 -15.41
N THR A 413 22.42 1.02 -14.99
CA THR A 413 23.69 0.32 -14.73
C THR A 413 24.51 0.06 -16.02
N TYR A 414 23.89 -0.03 -17.21
CA TYR A 414 24.62 -0.34 -18.45
C TYR A 414 25.00 0.90 -19.27
N VAL A 415 24.33 2.03 -19.06
CA VAL A 415 24.55 3.27 -19.84
C VAL A 415 25.66 4.13 -19.23
N SER A 416 25.96 3.99 -17.94
CA SER A 416 26.96 4.80 -17.23
C SER A 416 28.42 4.38 -17.44
N ALA A 417 28.70 3.34 -18.23
CA ALA A 417 30.06 2.78 -18.40
C ALA A 417 30.79 3.23 -19.68
N LEU A 418 30.24 4.15 -20.48
CA LEU A 418 30.83 4.53 -21.76
C LEU A 418 31.69 5.81 -21.66
N PRO A 419 32.99 5.75 -22.01
CA PRO A 419 33.79 6.96 -22.24
C PRO A 419 33.19 7.77 -23.40
N GLN A 420 33.02 9.07 -23.21
CA GLN A 420 32.72 9.98 -24.31
C GLN A 420 33.91 10.02 -25.28
N SER A 421 33.61 9.70 -26.55
CA SER A 421 34.45 9.86 -27.75
C SER A 421 35.55 8.82 -27.98
N THR A 422 35.34 7.99 -29.00
CA THR A 422 36.42 7.51 -29.87
C THR A 422 35.87 7.42 -31.30
N GLN A 423 36.37 8.29 -32.19
CA GLN A 423 36.15 8.13 -33.64
C GLN A 423 36.80 6.83 -34.08
N VAL A 424 36.10 5.98 -34.84
CA VAL A 424 36.67 4.74 -35.35
C VAL A 424 36.50 4.67 -36.88
N GLY A 425 37.63 4.61 -37.60
CA GLY A 425 37.67 4.64 -39.06
C GLY A 425 37.34 3.30 -39.67
N ALA A 426 36.42 3.25 -40.64
CA ALA A 426 35.93 2.02 -41.25
C ALA A 426 37.00 1.31 -42.12
N GLY A 427 37.30 0.05 -41.81
CA GLY A 427 38.04 -0.87 -42.67
C GLY A 427 37.10 -1.62 -43.64
N ASN A 428 37.65 -2.08 -44.78
CA ASN A 428 36.90 -2.76 -45.84
C ASN A 428 36.78 -4.27 -45.52
N GLY A 429 35.56 -4.81 -45.51
CA GLY A 429 35.28 -6.25 -45.33
C GLY A 429 34.70 -6.64 -43.96
N TRP A 430 33.80 -7.64 -43.95
CA TRP A 430 33.06 -8.14 -42.78
C TRP A 430 33.87 -9.05 -41.85
N THR A 431 35.20 -8.89 -41.83
CA THR A 431 36.11 -9.65 -40.97
C THR A 431 36.93 -8.67 -40.14
N GLY A 432 36.36 -8.25 -39.01
CA GLY A 432 37.07 -7.45 -38.01
C GLY A 432 37.05 -5.94 -38.25
N GLY A 433 35.90 -5.40 -38.68
CA GLY A 433 35.69 -3.95 -38.69
C GLY A 433 35.84 -3.32 -37.29
N PRO A 434 36.01 -2.00 -37.22
CA PRO A 434 36.25 -1.32 -35.95
C PRO A 434 35.03 -1.39 -35.03
N GLN A 435 35.28 -1.71 -33.75
CA GLN A 435 34.24 -1.87 -32.73
C GLN A 435 33.64 -0.53 -32.34
N ALA A 436 32.30 -0.41 -32.44
CA ALA A 436 31.60 0.80 -32.02
C ALA A 436 31.19 0.77 -30.53
N ALA A 437 30.83 -0.41 -30.01
CA ALA A 437 30.49 -0.65 -28.60
C ALA A 437 30.40 -2.15 -28.26
N ALA A 438 30.61 -2.51 -26.99
CA ALA A 438 30.43 -3.87 -26.47
C ALA A 438 29.78 -3.87 -25.07
N TRP A 439 28.89 -4.83 -24.81
CA TRP A 439 28.21 -5.03 -23.52
C TRP A 439 28.24 -6.50 -23.09
N THR A 440 28.31 -6.76 -21.78
CA THR A 440 28.14 -8.11 -21.23
C THR A 440 26.68 -8.32 -20.83
N VAL A 441 26.05 -9.35 -21.39
CA VAL A 441 24.65 -9.73 -21.12
C VAL A 441 24.59 -11.14 -20.53
N PRO A 442 23.72 -11.40 -19.54
CA PRO A 442 23.51 -12.75 -19.02
C PRO A 442 22.81 -13.63 -20.08
N LEU A 443 23.19 -14.90 -20.14
CA LEU A 443 22.57 -15.92 -20.99
C LEU A 443 21.77 -16.90 -20.14
N ALA A 444 20.52 -17.16 -20.52
CA ALA A 444 19.70 -18.20 -19.91
C ALA A 444 20.13 -19.62 -20.32
N SER A 445 20.86 -19.77 -21.43
CA SER A 445 21.42 -21.02 -21.94
C SER A 445 22.62 -20.73 -22.85
N PRO A 446 23.60 -21.65 -22.97
CA PRO A 446 24.73 -21.48 -23.89
C PRO A 446 24.27 -21.29 -25.34
N LEU A 447 24.97 -20.45 -26.09
CA LEU A 447 24.72 -20.31 -27.53
C LEU A 447 25.21 -21.55 -28.27
N ALA A 448 24.39 -22.08 -29.17
CA ALA A 448 24.81 -23.18 -30.04
C ALA A 448 25.94 -22.75 -31.01
N THR A 449 25.93 -21.48 -31.45
CA THR A 449 27.00 -20.81 -32.21
C THR A 449 26.91 -19.29 -31.98
N ASN A 450 28.00 -18.55 -32.24
CA ASN A 450 27.95 -17.08 -32.20
C ASN A 450 26.90 -16.56 -33.20
N LEU A 451 25.97 -15.76 -32.69
CA LEU A 451 24.87 -15.22 -33.49
C LEU A 451 25.30 -13.93 -34.17
N THR A 452 24.93 -13.78 -35.44
CA THR A 452 25.09 -12.51 -36.17
C THR A 452 23.78 -12.12 -36.82
N ALA A 453 23.38 -10.86 -36.63
CA ALA A 453 22.28 -10.23 -37.35
C ALA A 453 22.83 -9.02 -38.11
N GLY A 454 22.65 -9.00 -39.43
CA GLY A 454 23.02 -7.86 -40.27
C GLY A 454 21.77 -7.16 -40.79
N GLU A 455 21.75 -5.82 -40.70
CA GLU A 455 20.77 -5.00 -41.44
C GLU A 455 21.50 -4.16 -42.50
N GLY A 456 20.87 -4.06 -43.66
CA GLY A 456 21.44 -3.42 -44.85
C GLY A 456 20.87 -2.05 -45.16
N ASN A 457 21.79 -1.17 -45.55
CA ASN A 457 21.67 0.12 -46.22
C ASN A 457 21.35 1.35 -45.35
N TRP A 458 22.36 1.79 -44.59
CA TRP A 458 22.49 3.19 -44.20
C TRP A 458 22.90 4.00 -45.43
N ARG A 459 22.23 5.13 -45.70
CA ARG A 459 22.48 6.02 -46.86
C ARG A 459 23.97 6.06 -47.24
N GLY A 460 24.31 5.51 -48.41
CA GLY A 460 25.66 5.60 -48.99
C GLY A 460 26.55 4.37 -48.88
N GLY A 461 26.04 3.17 -48.55
CA GLY A 461 26.83 1.91 -48.65
C GLY A 461 27.50 1.45 -47.34
N THR A 462 27.07 1.99 -46.20
CA THR A 462 27.55 1.59 -44.86
C THR A 462 26.63 0.51 -44.28
N TRP A 463 27.25 -0.47 -43.62
CA TRP A 463 26.61 -1.62 -42.97
C TRP A 463 26.91 -1.63 -41.47
N TYR A 464 25.97 -2.10 -40.66
CA TYR A 464 26.23 -2.48 -39.27
C TYR A 464 25.80 -3.93 -39.04
N GLY A 465 26.47 -4.58 -38.11
CA GLY A 465 26.17 -5.94 -37.68
C GLY A 465 26.09 -6.00 -36.17
N LEU A 466 25.11 -6.75 -35.66
CA LEU A 466 25.06 -7.17 -34.27
C LEU A 466 25.70 -8.55 -34.17
N ARG A 467 26.61 -8.70 -33.23
CA ARG A 467 27.25 -9.97 -32.93
C ARG A 467 27.07 -10.31 -31.47
N LEU A 468 26.68 -11.55 -31.20
CA LEU A 468 26.70 -12.10 -29.85
C LEU A 468 27.76 -13.18 -29.74
N GLU A 469 28.67 -13.01 -28.80
CA GLU A 469 29.74 -13.97 -28.52
C GLU A 469 29.55 -14.54 -27.12
N ASP A 470 29.23 -15.84 -27.02
CA ASP A 470 29.14 -16.53 -25.73
C ASP A 470 30.51 -16.58 -25.05
N GLN A 471 30.57 -16.27 -23.76
CA GLN A 471 31.81 -16.36 -22.98
C GLN A 471 31.97 -17.72 -22.27
N GLY A 472 31.00 -18.62 -22.37
CA GLY A 472 31.04 -19.96 -21.78
C GLY A 472 30.88 -19.98 -20.25
N ASN A 473 30.48 -18.87 -19.65
CA ASN A 473 30.30 -18.69 -18.20
C ASN A 473 28.87 -18.26 -17.83
N GLY A 474 27.89 -18.49 -18.72
CA GLY A 474 26.52 -18.00 -18.55
C GLY A 474 26.33 -16.52 -18.90
N THR A 475 27.30 -15.91 -19.59
CA THR A 475 27.20 -14.55 -20.14
C THR A 475 27.68 -14.51 -21.59
N ALA A 476 27.18 -13.53 -22.36
CA ALA A 476 27.65 -13.24 -23.72
C ALA A 476 28.07 -11.78 -23.84
N THR A 477 28.94 -11.51 -24.82
CA THR A 477 29.28 -10.17 -25.25
C THR A 477 28.39 -9.79 -26.43
N LEU A 478 27.52 -8.80 -26.27
CA LEU A 478 26.84 -8.12 -27.38
C LEU A 478 27.79 -7.07 -27.96
N ARG A 479 28.05 -7.14 -29.27
CA ARG A 479 28.92 -6.21 -30.01
C ARG A 479 28.15 -5.56 -31.15
N ILE A 480 28.39 -4.26 -31.37
CA ILE A 480 28.02 -3.57 -32.60
C ILE A 480 29.27 -3.40 -33.45
N ASP A 481 29.28 -4.09 -34.59
CA ASP A 481 30.28 -3.94 -35.63
C ASP A 481 29.76 -2.97 -36.69
N SER A 482 30.63 -2.11 -37.22
CA SER A 482 30.34 -1.27 -38.38
C SER A 482 31.31 -1.56 -39.52
N GLY A 483 30.84 -1.47 -40.76
CA GLY A 483 31.65 -1.72 -41.95
C GLY A 483 31.17 -0.92 -43.16
N TYR A 484 32.06 -0.67 -44.11
CA TYR A 484 31.74 -0.06 -45.40
C TYR A 484 32.03 -1.08 -46.50
N VAL A 485 31.15 -1.22 -47.50
CA VAL A 485 31.43 -2.04 -48.69
C VAL A 485 31.67 -1.10 -49.85
N GLY A 486 32.94 -0.77 -50.06
CA GLY A 486 33.35 -0.04 -51.26
C GLY A 486 33.37 -0.96 -52.48
N LEU A 487 32.42 -0.79 -53.40
CA LEU A 487 32.66 -1.12 -54.81
C LEU A 487 33.78 -0.19 -55.30
N GLY A 488 35.01 -0.70 -55.25
CA GLY A 488 36.24 -0.19 -55.87
C GLY A 488 36.30 1.30 -56.21
N SER A 489 36.59 2.16 -55.24
CA SER A 489 37.39 3.39 -55.45
C SER A 489 37.74 4.02 -54.10
N LEU A 490 39.03 4.26 -53.87
CA LEU A 490 39.54 5.08 -52.77
C LEU A 490 39.06 6.53 -52.98
N ILE A 491 37.96 6.93 -52.33
CA ILE A 491 37.58 8.34 -52.24
C ILE A 491 38.21 8.91 -50.95
N PRO A 492 39.13 9.88 -51.04
CA PRO A 492 39.58 10.65 -49.86
C PRO A 492 38.38 11.42 -49.29
N GLY A 493 38.03 11.17 -48.03
CA GLY A 493 36.86 11.76 -47.37
C GLY A 493 35.75 10.77 -47.00
N ALA A 494 36.08 9.51 -46.70
CA ALA A 494 35.12 8.57 -46.14
C ALA A 494 34.40 9.19 -44.92
N PRO A 495 33.05 9.18 -44.86
CA PRO A 495 32.32 9.82 -43.79
C PRO A 495 32.69 9.18 -42.44
N SER A 496 33.26 9.98 -41.53
CA SER A 496 33.44 9.58 -40.14
C SER A 496 32.06 9.46 -39.49
N ILE A 497 31.68 8.28 -39.03
CA ILE A 497 30.44 8.08 -38.29
C ILE A 497 30.63 8.69 -36.90
N THR A 498 30.06 9.87 -36.67
CA THR A 498 29.96 10.46 -35.32
C THR A 498 28.61 10.04 -34.75
N ALA A 499 28.47 8.77 -34.35
CA ALA A 499 27.24 8.29 -33.72
C ALA A 499 27.40 8.35 -32.20
N ASN A 500 26.40 8.93 -31.53
CA ASN A 500 26.25 8.84 -30.09
C ASN A 500 26.02 7.34 -29.74
N PRO A 501 26.77 6.74 -28.81
CA PRO A 501 26.56 5.37 -28.35
C PRO A 501 25.11 5.03 -27.97
N GLN A 502 24.34 6.01 -27.50
CA GLN A 502 22.92 5.87 -27.18
C GLN A 502 22.03 5.64 -28.41
N GLN A 503 22.36 6.24 -29.55
CA GLN A 503 21.65 6.02 -30.81
C GLN A 503 21.97 4.63 -31.38
N ALA A 504 23.23 4.20 -31.29
CA ALA A 504 23.66 2.86 -31.71
C ALA A 504 22.97 1.76 -30.88
N LEU A 505 22.87 1.95 -29.56
CA LEU A 505 22.14 1.04 -28.67
C LEU A 505 20.64 1.00 -28.98
N THR A 506 20.01 2.16 -29.20
CA THR A 506 18.57 2.25 -29.53
C THR A 506 18.24 1.51 -30.82
N MET A 507 19.08 1.63 -31.85
CA MET A 507 18.89 0.95 -33.12
C MET A 507 19.18 -0.55 -33.01
N ALA A 508 20.24 -0.94 -32.29
CA ALA A 508 20.52 -2.34 -32.00
C ALA A 508 19.33 -3.03 -31.30
N MET A 509 18.72 -2.34 -30.34
CA MET A 509 17.51 -2.78 -29.66
C MET A 509 16.31 -2.92 -30.62
N GLN A 510 16.14 -2.00 -31.57
CA GLN A 510 15.10 -2.08 -32.59
C GLN A 510 15.29 -3.25 -33.56
N SER A 511 16.53 -3.52 -33.98
CA SER A 511 16.84 -4.68 -34.82
C SER A 511 16.65 -6.00 -34.04
N MET A 512 16.97 -6.02 -32.74
CA MET A 512 16.69 -7.18 -31.88
C MET A 512 15.19 -7.39 -31.65
N SER A 513 14.41 -6.32 -31.44
CA SER A 513 12.95 -6.42 -31.29
C SER A 513 12.24 -6.90 -32.55
N ASN A 514 12.78 -6.58 -33.72
CA ASN A 514 12.24 -6.99 -35.02
C ASN A 514 12.75 -8.36 -35.50
N SER A 515 13.66 -9.00 -34.75
CA SER A 515 14.28 -10.27 -35.14
C SER A 515 13.37 -11.46 -34.82
N ASN A 516 13.18 -12.37 -35.77
CA ASN A 516 12.47 -13.64 -35.54
C ASN A 516 13.33 -14.69 -34.81
N ASN A 517 14.56 -14.34 -34.42
CA ASN A 517 15.46 -15.27 -33.73
C ASN A 517 15.17 -15.24 -32.21
N PRO A 518 14.79 -16.38 -31.61
CA PRO A 518 14.38 -16.45 -30.20
C PRO A 518 15.47 -16.03 -29.21
N GLN A 519 16.75 -16.17 -29.57
CA GLN A 519 17.86 -15.76 -28.70
C GLN A 519 18.04 -14.23 -28.69
N PHE A 520 17.83 -13.55 -29.82
CA PHE A 520 17.84 -12.07 -29.85
C PHE A 520 16.67 -11.47 -29.08
N GLN A 521 15.50 -12.10 -29.10
CA GLN A 521 14.35 -11.71 -28.28
C GLN A 521 14.61 -11.91 -26.78
N GLN A 522 15.27 -13.01 -26.39
CA GLN A 522 15.71 -13.24 -25.01
C GLN A 522 16.71 -12.18 -24.53
N ILE A 523 17.64 -11.75 -25.38
CA ILE A 523 18.65 -10.76 -25.02
C ILE A 523 18.07 -9.35 -24.99
N TYR A 524 17.16 -9.03 -25.92
CA TYR A 524 16.34 -7.83 -25.86
C TYR A 524 15.61 -7.75 -24.52
N SER A 525 14.98 -8.84 -24.08
CA SER A 525 14.32 -8.91 -22.77
C SER A 525 15.27 -8.82 -21.57
N ALA A 526 16.53 -9.25 -21.69
CA ALA A 526 17.53 -9.15 -20.63
C ALA A 526 18.08 -7.71 -20.49
N LEU A 527 18.22 -7.00 -21.61
CA LEU A 527 18.74 -5.63 -21.67
C LEU A 527 17.72 -4.56 -21.24
N THR A 528 16.43 -4.82 -21.43
CA THR A 528 15.34 -3.92 -20.99
C THR A 528 15.02 -4.06 -19.50
N GLY A 529 15.80 -4.83 -18.73
CA GLY A 529 15.41 -5.30 -17.41
C GLY A 529 14.37 -6.42 -17.52
N ALA A 530 14.25 -7.25 -16.48
CA ALA A 530 13.40 -8.45 -16.43
C ALA A 530 11.89 -8.15 -16.54
N GLY A 531 11.47 -7.61 -17.66
CA GLY A 531 10.13 -7.57 -18.20
C GLY A 531 10.25 -8.04 -19.64
N GLY A 532 10.18 -9.35 -19.86
CA GLY A 532 10.08 -9.91 -21.20
C GLY A 532 8.96 -9.22 -21.99
N SER A 533 9.05 -9.24 -23.32
CA SER A 533 7.98 -8.81 -24.23
C SER A 533 6.63 -9.36 -23.75
N SER A 534 5.93 -8.55 -22.96
CA SER A 534 4.70 -8.89 -22.22
C SER A 534 3.70 -7.74 -22.32
N SER A 535 3.97 -6.77 -23.20
CA SER A 535 3.00 -5.78 -23.61
C SER A 535 1.82 -6.47 -24.28
N MET A 536 0.63 -5.93 -24.03
CA MET A 536 -0.56 -6.38 -24.75
C MET A 536 -0.56 -5.71 -26.12
N ASN A 537 -0.86 -6.49 -27.16
CA ASN A 537 -0.97 -5.98 -28.52
C ASN A 537 -2.27 -6.47 -29.16
N GLU A 538 -2.70 -5.75 -30.20
CA GLU A 538 -3.68 -6.30 -31.11
C GLU A 538 -3.09 -7.46 -31.91
N LEU A 539 -3.91 -8.47 -32.12
CA LEU A 539 -3.51 -9.72 -32.75
C LEU A 539 -3.74 -9.65 -34.25
N ASN A 540 -2.75 -10.08 -35.03
CA ASN A 540 -2.93 -10.30 -36.45
C ASN A 540 -3.58 -11.66 -36.69
N LEU A 541 -4.88 -11.66 -36.99
CA LEU A 541 -5.69 -12.87 -37.20
C LEU A 541 -6.01 -13.13 -38.68
N GLY A 542 -5.27 -12.48 -39.60
CA GLY A 542 -5.40 -12.70 -41.04
C GLY A 542 -6.81 -12.39 -41.57
N ALA A 543 -7.47 -13.41 -42.13
CA ALA A 543 -8.81 -13.28 -42.71
C ALA A 543 -9.92 -13.11 -41.65
N VAL A 544 -9.65 -13.46 -40.39
CA VAL A 544 -10.56 -13.19 -39.28
C VAL A 544 -10.34 -11.73 -38.86
N SER A 545 -11.40 -10.93 -38.92
CA SER A 545 -11.35 -9.50 -38.57
C SER A 545 -12.32 -9.22 -37.42
N PRO A 546 -11.92 -9.47 -36.16
CA PRO A 546 -12.80 -9.18 -35.02
C PRO A 546 -13.06 -7.67 -34.91
N ALA A 547 -14.30 -7.35 -34.57
CA ALA A 547 -14.74 -5.96 -34.43
C ALA A 547 -14.49 -5.41 -33.02
N LYS A 548 -14.74 -6.22 -31.98
CA LYS A 548 -14.63 -5.78 -30.58
C LYS A 548 -13.19 -5.44 -30.20
N ARG A 549 -13.04 -4.36 -29.45
CA ARG A 549 -11.79 -3.82 -28.92
C ARG A 549 -11.89 -3.66 -27.40
N SER A 550 -10.78 -3.29 -26.76
CA SER A 550 -10.71 -3.14 -25.30
C SER A 550 -11.73 -2.14 -24.74
N ASP A 551 -12.16 -1.16 -25.52
CA ASP A 551 -13.15 -0.16 -25.14
C ASP A 551 -14.59 -0.69 -25.13
N ASP A 552 -14.86 -1.82 -25.79
CA ASP A 552 -16.15 -2.50 -25.78
C ASP A 552 -16.35 -3.41 -24.55
N LEU A 553 -15.28 -3.68 -23.79
CA LEU A 553 -15.31 -4.57 -22.63
C LEU A 553 -15.20 -3.78 -21.34
N GLU A 554 -15.79 -4.31 -20.26
CA GLU A 554 -15.67 -3.75 -18.91
C GLU A 554 -15.47 -4.84 -17.86
N VAL A 555 -14.56 -4.62 -16.91
CA VAL A 555 -14.55 -5.34 -15.63
C VAL A 555 -15.06 -4.39 -14.54
N LYS A 556 -16.22 -4.68 -13.96
CA LYS A 556 -16.85 -3.88 -12.90
C LYS A 556 -16.75 -4.59 -11.56
N PHE A 557 -16.17 -3.93 -10.56
CA PHE A 557 -16.27 -4.33 -9.16
C PHE A 557 -17.51 -3.72 -8.52
N ASP A 558 -18.42 -4.57 -8.06
CA ASP A 558 -19.69 -4.16 -7.45
C ASP A 558 -20.01 -5.01 -6.20
N PRO A 559 -19.14 -5.01 -5.18
CA PRO A 559 -19.40 -5.69 -3.93
C PRO A 559 -20.60 -5.06 -3.19
N PRO A 560 -21.29 -5.84 -2.33
CA PRO A 560 -22.32 -5.30 -1.45
C PRO A 560 -21.82 -4.10 -0.63
N THR A 561 -22.72 -3.18 -0.28
CA THR A 561 -22.38 -1.93 0.42
C THR A 561 -21.52 -2.18 1.66
N GLY A 562 -20.37 -1.51 1.74
CA GLY A 562 -19.41 -1.62 2.85
C GLY A 562 -18.52 -2.87 2.82
N LYS A 563 -18.67 -3.74 1.82
CA LYS A 563 -17.77 -4.86 1.52
C LYS A 563 -16.80 -4.50 0.40
N SER A 564 -15.97 -5.47 0.03
CA SER A 564 -14.99 -5.35 -1.05
C SER A 564 -14.96 -6.63 -1.86
N ALA A 565 -14.48 -6.54 -3.09
CA ALA A 565 -14.24 -7.66 -3.98
C ALA A 565 -12.79 -7.61 -4.44
N ILE A 566 -12.04 -8.67 -4.16
CA ILE A 566 -10.61 -8.76 -4.47
C ILE A 566 -10.41 -9.83 -5.55
N LEU A 567 -9.79 -9.46 -6.67
CA LEU A 567 -9.30 -10.40 -7.68
C LEU A 567 -7.83 -10.72 -7.35
N SER A 568 -7.52 -12.00 -7.09
CA SER A 568 -6.17 -12.41 -6.73
C SER A 568 -5.63 -13.51 -7.64
N ALA A 569 -4.43 -13.31 -8.19
CA ALA A 569 -3.72 -14.31 -8.98
C ALA A 569 -2.30 -14.56 -8.45
N ASN A 570 -1.83 -15.81 -8.59
CA ASN A 570 -0.46 -16.19 -8.29
C ASN A 570 0.50 -15.96 -9.48
N GLY A 571 -0.03 -15.74 -10.68
CA GLY A 571 0.69 -15.28 -11.85
C GLY A 571 0.28 -13.87 -12.26
N ASP A 572 0.55 -13.52 -13.51
CA ASP A 572 0.24 -12.20 -14.07
C ASP A 572 -1.26 -11.96 -14.23
N VAL A 573 -1.69 -10.70 -14.05
CA VAL A 573 -3.06 -10.24 -14.32
C VAL A 573 -3.03 -9.29 -15.50
N ARG A 574 -3.75 -9.61 -16.58
CA ARG A 574 -3.87 -8.79 -17.79
C ARG A 574 -5.35 -8.52 -18.08
N ILE A 575 -5.73 -7.25 -18.10
CA ILE A 575 -7.10 -6.81 -18.34
C ILE A 575 -7.08 -5.87 -19.54
N GLY A 576 -7.43 -6.40 -20.70
CA GLY A 576 -7.60 -5.67 -21.95
C GLY A 576 -8.98 -5.01 -22.05
N SER A 577 -9.41 -4.33 -20.98
CA SER A 577 -10.72 -3.67 -20.91
C SER A 577 -10.70 -2.45 -19.98
N ARG A 578 -11.78 -1.66 -19.96
CA ARG A 578 -11.96 -0.67 -18.88
C ARG A 578 -12.17 -1.38 -17.54
N VAL A 579 -11.64 -0.84 -16.46
CA VAL A 579 -11.89 -1.33 -15.10
C VAL A 579 -12.67 -0.26 -14.33
N SER A 580 -13.77 -0.65 -13.69
CA SER A 580 -14.60 0.29 -12.93
C SER A 580 -15.08 -0.31 -11.61
N GLY A 581 -15.53 0.54 -10.68
CA GLY A 581 -16.25 0.07 -9.49
C GLY A 581 -15.83 0.71 -8.18
N LYS A 582 -16.57 0.40 -7.11
CA LYS A 582 -16.29 0.84 -5.74
C LYS A 582 -16.08 -0.38 -4.85
N GLY A 583 -15.02 -0.39 -4.04
CA GLY A 583 -14.63 -1.55 -3.23
C GLY A 583 -13.89 -2.64 -4.01
N GLY A 584 -13.36 -2.34 -5.20
CA GLY A 584 -12.57 -3.28 -5.99
C GLY A 584 -11.08 -3.24 -5.66
N SER A 585 -10.45 -4.41 -5.66
CA SER A 585 -9.00 -4.55 -5.50
C SER A 585 -8.45 -5.67 -6.40
N ILE A 586 -7.22 -5.52 -6.90
CA ILE A 586 -6.53 -6.50 -7.73
C ILE A 586 -5.15 -6.76 -7.11
N THR A 587 -4.85 -8.03 -6.84
CA THR A 587 -3.58 -8.45 -6.25
C THR A 587 -2.92 -9.53 -7.10
N SER A 588 -1.67 -9.35 -7.47
CA SER A 588 -0.92 -10.26 -8.34
C SER A 588 0.43 -10.60 -7.70
N ALA A 589 0.78 -11.89 -7.69
CA ALA A 589 2.15 -12.31 -7.39
C ALA A 589 3.09 -12.20 -8.61
N GLY A 590 2.54 -11.90 -9.80
CA GLY A 590 3.25 -11.44 -10.98
C GLY A 590 3.02 -9.94 -11.22
N GLN A 591 2.87 -9.54 -12.49
CA GLN A 591 2.56 -8.16 -12.89
C GLN A 591 1.05 -7.91 -12.99
N ILE A 592 0.65 -6.63 -13.06
CA ILE A 592 -0.72 -6.20 -13.40
C ILE A 592 -0.65 -5.29 -14.63
N ARG A 593 -1.44 -5.59 -15.66
CA ARG A 593 -1.62 -4.74 -16.84
C ARG A 593 -3.10 -4.43 -17.05
N ILE A 594 -3.43 -3.16 -17.16
CA ILE A 594 -4.79 -2.69 -17.50
C ILE A 594 -4.69 -1.84 -18.76
N VAL A 595 -5.25 -2.34 -19.85
CA VAL A 595 -5.16 -1.76 -21.20
C VAL A 595 -6.56 -1.57 -21.77
N GLY A 596 -6.98 -0.33 -21.99
CA GLY A 596 -8.30 -0.03 -22.55
C GLY A 596 -8.69 1.44 -22.39
N ALA A 597 -9.88 1.87 -22.82
CA ALA A 597 -10.27 3.28 -22.94
C ALA A 597 -10.56 4.02 -21.60
N GLY A 598 -9.64 3.95 -20.64
CA GLY A 598 -9.72 4.60 -19.34
C GLY A 598 -10.37 3.73 -18.27
N SER A 599 -10.10 4.02 -17.00
CA SER A 599 -10.65 3.27 -15.87
C SER A 599 -11.05 4.20 -14.73
N ASN A 600 -12.00 3.75 -13.92
CA ASN A 600 -12.47 4.46 -12.73
C ASN A 600 -12.68 3.48 -11.58
N LEU A 601 -11.61 3.24 -10.81
CA LEU A 601 -11.61 2.26 -9.72
C LEU A 601 -11.45 2.96 -8.37
N THR A 602 -12.32 2.61 -7.43
CA THR A 602 -12.28 3.12 -6.06
C THR A 602 -12.15 1.97 -5.07
N ALA A 603 -11.13 1.95 -4.23
CA ALA A 603 -11.01 1.03 -3.10
C ALA A 603 -12.06 1.32 -2.03
N ASN A 604 -12.37 0.30 -1.25
CA ASN A 604 -13.07 0.48 0.02
C ASN A 604 -12.08 1.07 1.02
N LEU A 605 -12.46 2.06 1.81
CA LEU A 605 -11.60 2.65 2.85
C LEU A 605 -11.05 1.63 3.85
N LYS A 606 -11.79 0.54 4.12
CA LYS A 606 -11.33 -0.55 5.01
C LYS A 606 -10.18 -1.35 4.41
N ASP A 607 -10.17 -1.49 3.08
CA ASP A 607 -9.17 -2.26 2.37
C ASP A 607 -8.04 -1.38 1.80
N GLY A 608 -8.31 -0.11 1.50
CA GLY A 608 -7.32 0.90 1.12
C GLY A 608 -6.67 0.71 -0.25
N LEU A 609 -6.51 -0.54 -0.69
CA LEU A 609 -5.68 -0.99 -1.80
C LEU A 609 -6.49 -1.20 -3.07
N ASN A 610 -6.08 -0.52 -4.14
CA ASN A 610 -6.61 -0.75 -5.49
C ASN A 610 -5.84 -1.84 -6.21
N LEU A 611 -4.52 -1.67 -6.32
CA LEU A 611 -3.64 -2.52 -7.12
C LEU A 611 -2.42 -2.90 -6.28
N TYR A 612 -2.10 -4.19 -6.26
CA TYR A 612 -0.88 -4.70 -5.66
C TYR A 612 -0.21 -5.71 -6.59
N ALA A 613 1.05 -5.50 -6.94
CA ALA A 613 1.83 -6.43 -7.75
C ALA A 613 3.24 -6.66 -7.18
N LYS A 614 3.75 -7.89 -7.31
CA LYS A 614 5.19 -8.15 -7.13
C LYS A 614 6.01 -7.85 -8.39
N GLY A 615 5.38 -7.91 -9.56
CA GLY A 615 5.93 -7.41 -10.82
C GLY A 615 5.51 -5.97 -11.08
N ASP A 616 5.57 -5.55 -12.33
CA ASP A 616 5.20 -4.20 -12.73
C ASP A 616 3.69 -3.95 -12.66
N ILE A 617 3.32 -2.68 -12.57
CA ILE A 617 1.94 -2.22 -12.81
C ILE A 617 1.97 -1.30 -14.02
N VAL A 618 1.28 -1.71 -15.09
CA VAL A 618 1.16 -0.92 -16.32
C VAL A 618 -0.30 -0.56 -16.59
N LEU A 619 -0.57 0.73 -16.76
CA LEU A 619 -1.86 1.27 -17.15
C LEU A 619 -1.71 1.89 -18.54
N SER A 620 -2.54 1.51 -19.51
CA SER A 620 -2.62 2.18 -20.81
C SER A 620 -4.05 2.57 -21.13
N SER A 621 -4.26 3.84 -21.48
CA SER A 621 -5.58 4.35 -21.89
C SER A 621 -5.78 4.50 -23.38
N LEU A 622 -4.89 3.91 -24.17
CA LEU A 622 -4.89 4.02 -25.62
C LEU A 622 -6.21 3.53 -26.20
N GLN A 623 -6.79 4.33 -27.08
CA GLN A 623 -7.98 4.01 -27.84
C GLN A 623 -7.76 4.39 -29.30
N GLN A 624 -8.02 3.43 -30.20
CA GLN A 624 -8.08 3.71 -31.62
C GLN A 624 -9.42 4.38 -31.98
N THR A 625 -9.38 5.52 -32.66
CA THR A 625 -10.58 6.30 -33.08
C THR A 625 -10.80 6.29 -34.58
N GLY A 626 -9.77 5.93 -35.36
CA GLY A 626 -9.82 5.77 -36.81
C GLY A 626 -8.69 4.87 -37.30
N ALA A 627 -8.60 4.62 -38.61
CA ALA A 627 -7.65 3.65 -39.19
C ALA A 627 -6.18 3.86 -38.77
N SER A 628 -5.77 5.11 -38.49
CA SER A 628 -4.44 5.44 -37.96
C SER A 628 -4.50 6.64 -37.00
N GLN A 629 -5.62 6.78 -36.28
CA GLN A 629 -5.81 7.87 -35.33
C GLN A 629 -6.12 7.30 -33.95
N TYR A 630 -5.45 7.87 -32.96
CA TYR A 630 -5.50 7.39 -31.59
C TYR A 630 -5.81 8.55 -30.64
N GLN A 631 -6.34 8.19 -29.47
CA GLN A 631 -6.46 9.08 -28.34
C GLN A 631 -6.23 8.30 -27.06
N TYR A 632 -5.90 9.04 -25.99
CA TYR A 632 -5.83 8.50 -24.65
C TYR A 632 -7.01 9.00 -23.83
N LYS A 633 -7.59 8.11 -23.02
CA LYS A 633 -8.68 8.42 -22.09
C LYS A 633 -8.16 8.70 -20.69
N ASP A 634 -9.02 9.25 -19.84
CA ASP A 634 -8.66 9.58 -18.47
C ASP A 634 -8.64 8.31 -17.59
N PHE A 635 -7.69 8.24 -16.66
CA PHE A 635 -7.64 7.25 -15.58
C PHE A 635 -7.93 7.92 -14.25
N LYS A 636 -8.86 7.36 -13.49
CA LYS A 636 -9.20 7.81 -12.14
C LYS A 636 -9.09 6.66 -11.17
N MET A 637 -8.32 6.86 -10.10
CA MET A 637 -8.16 5.85 -9.06
C MET A 637 -8.27 6.49 -7.68
N LYS A 638 -9.01 5.85 -6.77
CA LYS A 638 -9.07 6.23 -5.36
C LYS A 638 -8.62 5.07 -4.49
N GLY A 639 -7.51 5.19 -3.78
CA GLY A 639 -6.88 4.13 -3.01
C GLY A 639 -5.37 4.10 -3.20
N VAL A 640 -4.79 2.94 -2.88
CA VAL A 640 -3.35 2.70 -2.95
C VAL A 640 -2.99 1.87 -4.18
N ILE A 641 -1.93 2.25 -4.87
CA ILE A 641 -1.26 1.46 -5.89
C ILE A 641 0.11 1.06 -5.35
N TYR A 642 0.41 -0.23 -5.29
CA TYR A 642 1.64 -0.75 -4.71
C TYR A 642 2.30 -1.76 -5.66
N THR A 643 3.52 -1.48 -6.10
CA THR A 643 4.32 -2.38 -6.92
C THR A 643 5.68 -2.60 -6.30
N TRP A 644 6.18 -3.83 -6.36
CA TRP A 644 7.55 -4.15 -5.97
C TRP A 644 8.54 -3.73 -7.07
N LYS A 645 8.07 -3.54 -8.31
CA LYS A 645 8.90 -3.13 -9.43
C LYS A 645 8.45 -1.76 -9.93
N ASP A 646 8.19 -1.60 -11.22
CA ASP A 646 7.90 -0.31 -11.82
C ASP A 646 6.40 -0.05 -11.90
N PHE A 647 6.04 1.22 -11.81
CA PHE A 647 4.71 1.73 -12.13
C PHE A 647 4.80 2.56 -13.40
N GLN A 648 4.01 2.20 -14.42
CA GLN A 648 3.94 2.91 -15.69
C GLN A 648 2.49 3.26 -16.03
N ALA A 649 2.22 4.53 -16.29
CA ALA A 649 0.93 4.98 -16.83
C ALA A 649 1.12 5.65 -18.20
N LYS A 650 0.63 5.00 -19.24
CA LYS A 650 0.65 5.40 -20.65
C LYS A 650 -0.69 6.02 -21.03
N ILE A 651 -0.83 7.32 -20.76
CA ILE A 651 -2.07 8.10 -20.91
C ILE A 651 -1.83 9.28 -21.87
N GLY A 652 -0.74 9.23 -22.62
CA GLY A 652 -0.30 10.24 -23.56
C GLY A 652 0.95 9.77 -24.28
N TYR A 653 1.13 10.24 -25.51
CA TYR A 653 2.35 10.03 -26.29
C TYR A 653 2.46 11.10 -27.37
N ASN A 654 3.68 11.61 -27.59
CA ASN A 654 3.92 12.67 -28.55
C ASN A 654 4.10 12.08 -29.96
N ASP A 655 2.99 11.93 -30.67
CA ASP A 655 2.97 11.46 -32.05
C ASP A 655 1.85 12.15 -32.85
N ALA A 656 2.07 12.36 -34.15
CA ALA A 656 1.10 13.02 -35.02
C ALA A 656 -0.23 12.25 -35.17
N SER A 657 -0.23 10.94 -34.92
CA SER A 657 -1.43 10.10 -34.91
C SER A 657 -2.27 10.24 -33.64
N VAL A 658 -1.74 10.88 -32.59
CA VAL A 658 -2.44 11.06 -31.31
C VAL A 658 -3.17 12.40 -31.30
N THR A 659 -4.49 12.31 -31.31
CA THR A 659 -5.38 13.49 -31.34
C THR A 659 -5.61 14.10 -29.96
N ARG A 660 -5.44 13.32 -28.89
CA ARG A 660 -5.68 13.74 -27.51
C ARG A 660 -4.91 12.88 -26.51
N TRP A 661 -4.32 13.54 -25.52
CA TRP A 661 -3.80 12.92 -24.30
C TRP A 661 -4.90 12.88 -23.22
N GLY A 662 -4.90 11.87 -22.36
CA GLY A 662 -5.83 11.74 -21.24
C GLY A 662 -5.23 12.24 -19.92
N LYS A 663 -6.03 12.30 -18.87
CA LYS A 663 -5.60 12.75 -17.53
C LYS A 663 -5.42 11.60 -16.56
N LEU A 664 -4.47 11.72 -15.63
CA LEU A 664 -4.32 10.79 -14.51
C LEU A 664 -4.74 11.47 -13.21
N ASP A 665 -5.85 11.02 -12.61
CA ASP A 665 -6.32 11.44 -11.29
C ASP A 665 -6.11 10.30 -10.29
N VAL A 666 -5.27 10.48 -9.27
CA VAL A 666 -5.09 9.50 -8.18
C VAL A 666 -5.35 10.17 -6.83
N GLU A 667 -6.31 9.65 -6.08
CA GLU A 667 -6.59 10.02 -4.69
C GLU A 667 -6.12 8.90 -3.76
N GLY A 668 -5.13 9.14 -2.91
CA GLY A 668 -4.48 8.13 -2.07
C GLY A 668 -2.96 8.18 -2.23
N ALA A 669 -2.32 7.05 -2.55
CA ALA A 669 -0.86 6.98 -2.70
C ALA A 669 -0.39 5.94 -3.73
N VAL A 670 0.79 6.15 -4.29
CA VAL A 670 1.47 5.23 -5.19
C VAL A 670 2.86 4.88 -4.65
N VAL A 671 3.18 3.59 -4.60
CA VAL A 671 4.47 3.09 -4.14
C VAL A 671 5.08 2.19 -5.21
N ALA A 672 6.24 2.58 -5.73
CA ALA A 672 7.11 1.76 -6.56
C ALA A 672 8.35 1.39 -5.75
N TYR A 673 8.30 0.23 -5.08
CA TYR A 673 9.24 -0.12 -4.02
C TYR A 673 10.63 -0.54 -4.53
N GLY A 674 10.74 -1.02 -5.77
CA GLY A 674 12.02 -1.45 -6.36
C GLY A 674 12.66 -2.69 -5.73
N GLY A 675 11.85 -3.56 -5.13
CA GLY A 675 12.25 -4.88 -4.65
C GLY A 675 11.24 -5.48 -3.68
N ASP A 676 11.67 -6.53 -2.97
CA ASP A 676 10.88 -7.13 -1.90
C ASP A 676 10.75 -6.15 -0.71
N PRO A 677 9.54 -5.80 -0.27
CA PRO A 677 9.28 -4.95 0.90
C PRO A 677 9.80 -5.47 2.23
N ALA A 678 10.19 -6.74 2.32
CA ALA A 678 10.93 -7.27 3.46
C ALA A 678 12.35 -6.70 3.55
N GLY A 679 12.91 -6.21 2.44
CA GLY A 679 14.21 -5.56 2.35
C GLY A 679 14.12 -4.05 2.13
N ASN A 680 15.26 -3.43 1.81
CA ASN A 680 15.32 -2.00 1.52
C ASN A 680 14.70 -1.65 0.15
N PRO A 681 14.04 -0.48 -0.01
CA PRO A 681 13.54 -0.06 -1.31
C PRO A 681 14.69 0.09 -2.32
N GLY A 682 14.50 -0.45 -3.53
CA GLY A 682 15.47 -0.42 -4.63
C GLY A 682 16.49 -1.57 -4.65
N ASN A 683 16.44 -2.50 -3.70
CA ASN A 683 17.49 -3.50 -3.51
C ASN A 683 17.62 -4.52 -4.65
N THR A 684 16.62 -4.67 -5.54
CA THR A 684 16.66 -5.64 -6.64
C THR A 684 16.54 -5.01 -8.03
N GLY A 685 16.75 -3.69 -8.13
CA GLY A 685 16.56 -2.93 -9.36
C GLY A 685 15.07 -2.75 -9.70
N GLY A 686 14.75 -1.59 -10.29
CA GLY A 686 13.38 -1.11 -10.53
C GLY A 686 12.90 -0.15 -9.44
N GLY A 687 11.59 0.08 -9.37
CA GLY A 687 10.97 1.07 -8.50
C GLY A 687 10.78 2.43 -9.17
N LYS A 688 10.75 2.47 -10.50
CA LYS A 688 10.47 3.68 -11.27
C LYS A 688 8.98 3.99 -11.22
N PHE A 689 8.66 5.27 -11.06
CA PHE A 689 7.32 5.81 -11.32
C PHE A 689 7.36 6.61 -12.62
N SER A 690 6.64 6.17 -13.64
CA SER A 690 6.63 6.80 -14.97
C SER A 690 5.21 7.08 -15.43
N VAL A 691 4.92 8.33 -15.79
CA VAL A 691 3.61 8.72 -16.30
C VAL A 691 3.79 9.59 -17.54
N ALA A 692 3.03 9.31 -18.59
CA ALA A 692 2.80 10.22 -19.71
C ALA A 692 1.31 10.54 -19.76
N ALA A 693 0.92 11.80 -19.58
CA ALA A 693 -0.49 12.21 -19.49
C ALA A 693 -0.65 13.71 -19.81
N GLN A 694 -1.85 14.16 -20.16
CA GLN A 694 -2.13 15.59 -20.34
C GLN A 694 -1.88 16.35 -19.04
N SER A 695 -2.43 15.85 -17.93
CA SER A 695 -2.20 16.33 -16.57
C SER A 695 -2.10 15.15 -15.61
N VAL A 696 -1.42 15.37 -14.48
CA VAL A 696 -1.28 14.39 -13.40
C VAL A 696 -1.74 15.06 -12.12
N ASP A 697 -2.87 14.62 -11.57
CA ASP A 697 -3.45 15.15 -10.35
C ASP A 697 -3.36 14.08 -9.25
N LEU A 698 -2.48 14.32 -8.27
CA LEU A 698 -2.26 13.46 -7.12
C LEU A 698 -2.84 14.13 -5.87
N LEU A 699 -3.94 13.58 -5.37
CA LEU A 699 -4.57 14.00 -4.12
C LEU A 699 -4.17 13.03 -3.00
N TYR A 700 -3.25 13.45 -2.16
CA TYR A 700 -2.78 12.66 -1.04
C TYR A 700 -3.87 12.52 0.04
N ASP A 701 -4.34 11.30 0.27
CA ASP A 701 -5.28 10.96 1.34
C ASP A 701 -4.75 9.80 2.20
N GLN A 702 -4.32 10.15 3.41
CA GLN A 702 -3.82 9.19 4.39
C GLN A 702 -4.87 8.18 4.88
N ALA A 703 -6.16 8.44 4.65
CA ALA A 703 -7.23 7.50 5.04
C ALA A 703 -7.11 6.13 4.34
N TYR A 704 -6.50 6.08 3.16
CA TYR A 704 -6.28 4.84 2.40
C TYR A 704 -5.00 4.08 2.80
N LEU A 705 -4.15 4.65 3.66
CA LEU A 705 -2.86 4.06 4.05
C LEU A 705 -2.92 3.16 5.28
N THR A 706 -4.10 2.92 5.85
CA THR A 706 -4.25 2.16 7.11
C THR A 706 -3.68 0.73 7.04
N GLN A 707 -3.56 0.14 5.85
CA GLN A 707 -2.96 -1.19 5.65
C GLN A 707 -1.47 -1.17 5.29
N LEU A 708 -0.93 -0.04 4.82
CA LEU A 708 0.44 0.06 4.29
C LEU A 708 1.51 0.33 5.35
N ASN A 709 1.10 0.62 6.58
CA ASN A 709 2.02 1.01 7.62
C ASN A 709 2.03 -0.02 8.73
N SER A 710 3.12 -0.77 8.83
CA SER A 710 3.33 -1.77 9.88
C SER A 710 3.64 -1.16 11.26
N ALA A 711 3.74 0.16 11.39
CA ALA A 711 3.46 0.85 12.64
C ALA A 711 3.23 2.35 12.36
N PRO A 712 2.13 2.96 12.81
CA PRO A 712 2.07 4.42 12.85
C PRO A 712 3.28 4.93 13.65
N SER A 713 3.97 5.98 13.19
CA SER A 713 4.98 6.61 14.05
C SER A 713 4.27 7.19 15.27
N PRO A 714 4.79 6.96 16.50
CA PRO A 714 4.17 7.48 17.72
C PRO A 714 3.86 8.97 17.61
N GLY A 715 2.66 9.35 18.03
CA GLY A 715 2.13 10.70 17.88
C GLY A 715 0.84 10.88 18.68
N PRO A 716 0.23 12.08 18.64
CA PRO A 716 -0.94 12.38 19.43
C PRO A 716 -2.07 11.37 19.16
N LEU A 717 -2.71 10.88 20.21
CA LEU A 717 -3.89 10.01 20.12
C LEU A 717 -5.17 10.82 20.33
N THR A 718 -6.20 10.55 19.54
CA THR A 718 -7.56 11.04 19.74
C THR A 718 -8.39 10.01 20.49
N ARG A 719 -9.27 10.49 21.38
CA ARG A 719 -10.32 9.68 22.00
C ARG A 719 -11.51 9.65 21.05
N THR A 720 -11.83 8.49 20.51
CA THR A 720 -12.93 8.34 19.53
C THR A 720 -14.25 7.92 20.18
N LEU A 721 -14.18 7.23 21.32
CA LEU A 721 -15.33 6.82 22.12
C LEU A 721 -14.88 6.68 23.57
N TRP A 722 -15.69 7.14 24.52
CA TRP A 722 -15.44 6.94 25.95
C TRP A 722 -16.76 6.93 26.73
N HIS A 723 -16.84 6.07 27.74
CA HIS A 723 -17.95 5.99 28.68
C HIS A 723 -17.50 5.34 30.00
N PHE A 724 -18.28 5.52 31.07
CA PHE A 724 -18.10 4.76 32.31
C PHE A 724 -18.97 3.49 32.25
N LEU A 725 -18.41 2.36 32.72
CA LEU A 725 -19.08 1.06 32.81
C LEU A 725 -19.92 0.92 34.08
#